data_AF-A0A2D6ELQ6-F1
#
_entry.id   AF-A0A2D6ELQ6-F1
#
_cell.length_a   1.000
_cell.length_b   1.000
_cell.length_c   1.000
_cell.angle_alpha   90.00
_cell.angle_beta   90.00
_cell.angle_gamma   90.00
#
_symmetry.space_group_name_H-M   'P 1'
#
loop_
_entity.id
_entity.type
_entity.pdbx_description
1 polymer ?
#
loop_
_entity_poly.entity_id
_entity_poly.type
_entity_poly.pdbx_seq_one_letter_code
_entity_poly.pdbx_strand_id
1 'polypeptide(L)'
;MQIKPLQQLPKKHLLMAAGLVVALLAMLIVYQYIQSLTTSKPSETIDIAEQKLLTPQTVAVFYADIERSLSLAETEGDLLSQAPKMSVGNPLGFLQKLNSAGAPIHKQAEKLLLVAEAASTEASRTTLDVTLVLTGQFNPEKLASAIKQNALTTAIAKNAHIYRVTPPEDVETCGKVPNLDISIQQDNIIITAEGKIKQALKKLTNPKNSDHAAPWKTYRQNKLFAAAIFNPELAKKQIKEPMTRMMLAQAPTEDFTKTYFGAEVSLMDRGVALNLQSWTTAEQAKELATNAQEKRDGFVKLFPKEPASIQFYKDILESMEFDASGNKLTFNMAISGDQISQMSDIQNQIATLIQSQFKFQSTTESESESTEPKEDVLADPRQIPYYQNNADIDNIDTSNIDQFSQDLGEKFGPFRVLVGAEAQSFSNRRKQNDSTLFVHVKSGIIPNIPASMHSNDENARAKVTIQRVENSQGNNILKLETCGKDRNNKPQALSASSHMTYQGDSALYQHTVKGEKALRLADGYTTDDATTVHGILELRIANVIQEDVIPATTDKPHKVGKALVHIEKAEYNNLTYKLEDPEGQILNVLPLSGKKQVLKANMKTKSGDSITQYASGTPQFVKVVYSTQEQSRTYPFKLEIKRSENP
;
A
#
# COMPACT_ATOMS: atom_id res chain seq x y z
N MET A 1 -12.65 -75.04 23.63
CA MET A 1 -13.13 -73.69 23.96
C MET A 1 -13.00 -72.87 22.68
N GLN A 2 -14.09 -72.74 21.91
CA GLN A 2 -14.10 -72.13 20.57
C GLN A 2 -14.05 -70.60 20.69
N ILE A 3 -13.06 -69.97 20.04
CA ILE A 3 -13.06 -68.53 19.80
C ILE A 3 -14.13 -68.27 18.73
N LYS A 4 -15.25 -67.65 19.15
CA LYS A 4 -16.32 -67.24 18.22
C LYS A 4 -15.78 -66.20 17.23
N PRO A 5 -16.13 -66.28 15.94
CA PRO A 5 -15.74 -65.29 14.95
C PRO A 5 -16.50 -63.98 15.22
N LEU A 6 -15.86 -62.85 14.89
CA LEU A 6 -16.33 -61.46 14.96
C LEU A 6 -17.60 -61.14 14.10
N GLN A 7 -18.45 -62.13 13.83
CA GLN A 7 -19.65 -62.02 12.98
C GLN A 7 -20.97 -61.88 13.77
N GLN A 8 -20.94 -61.77 15.11
CA GLN A 8 -22.14 -61.57 15.95
C GLN A 8 -22.15 -60.25 16.72
N LEU A 9 -21.52 -59.19 16.19
CA LEU A 9 -21.85 -57.83 16.65
C LEU A 9 -23.12 -57.39 15.90
N PRO A 10 -24.24 -57.04 16.57
CA PRO A 10 -25.41 -56.51 15.90
C PRO A 10 -25.00 -55.33 15.03
N LYS A 11 -25.55 -55.21 13.81
CA LYS A 11 -25.20 -54.17 12.81
C LYS A 11 -25.04 -52.75 13.40
N LYS A 12 -25.76 -52.44 14.49
CA LYS A 12 -25.63 -51.19 15.26
C LYS A 12 -24.24 -50.99 15.90
N HIS A 13 -23.59 -52.02 16.43
CA HIS A 13 -22.24 -51.91 17.02
C HIS A 13 -21.14 -51.85 15.95
N LEU A 14 -21.34 -52.47 14.78
CA LEU A 14 -20.42 -52.35 13.64
C LEU A 14 -20.47 -50.93 13.03
N LEU A 15 -21.66 -50.34 12.92
CA LEU A 15 -21.87 -48.95 12.49
C LEU A 15 -21.33 -47.94 13.53
N MET A 16 -21.50 -48.19 14.83
CA MET A 16 -20.86 -47.37 15.87
C MET A 16 -19.33 -47.46 15.83
N ALA A 17 -18.76 -48.66 15.67
CA ALA A 17 -17.31 -48.83 15.58
C ALA A 17 -16.75 -48.15 14.31
N ALA A 18 -17.42 -48.29 13.16
CA ALA A 18 -17.06 -47.59 11.94
C ALA A 18 -17.19 -46.06 12.08
N GLY A 19 -18.26 -45.57 12.71
CA GLY A 19 -18.46 -44.15 13.01
C GLY A 19 -17.40 -43.59 13.96
N LEU A 20 -16.98 -44.37 14.97
CA LEU A 20 -15.91 -44.01 15.90
C LEU A 20 -14.55 -43.94 15.19
N VAL A 21 -14.25 -44.89 14.29
CA VAL A 21 -13.02 -44.88 13.49
C VAL A 21 -13.00 -43.68 12.54
N VAL A 22 -14.11 -43.34 11.89
CA VAL A 22 -14.21 -42.14 11.04
C VAL A 22 -14.08 -40.86 11.85
N ALA A 23 -14.70 -40.78 13.03
CA ALA A 23 -14.55 -39.64 13.93
C ALA A 23 -13.11 -39.48 14.46
N LEU A 24 -12.43 -40.59 14.76
CA LEU A 24 -11.02 -40.58 15.16
C LEU A 24 -10.11 -40.16 14.00
N LEU A 25 -10.37 -40.62 12.77
CA LEU A 25 -9.63 -40.17 11.58
C LEU A 25 -9.89 -38.70 11.28
N ALA A 26 -11.14 -38.23 11.41
CA ALA A 26 -11.47 -36.81 11.27
C ALA A 26 -10.79 -35.98 12.35
N MET A 27 -10.79 -36.42 13.62
CA MET A 27 -10.04 -35.78 14.70
C MET A 27 -8.53 -35.81 14.45
N LEU A 28 -7.99 -36.87 13.86
CA LEU A 28 -6.57 -36.96 13.52
C LEU A 28 -6.20 -36.00 12.38
N ILE A 29 -7.04 -35.90 11.35
CA ILE A 29 -6.87 -34.96 10.23
C ILE A 29 -7.01 -33.51 10.74
N VAL A 30 -8.02 -33.23 11.56
CA VAL A 30 -8.21 -31.92 12.19
C VAL A 30 -7.05 -31.60 13.13
N TYR A 31 -6.57 -32.56 13.92
CA TYR A 31 -5.39 -32.40 14.78
C TYR A 31 -4.11 -32.15 13.97
N GLN A 32 -3.88 -32.89 12.88
CA GLN A 32 -2.73 -32.69 11.98
C GLN A 32 -2.80 -31.33 11.29
N TYR A 33 -3.99 -30.93 10.83
CA TYR A 33 -4.24 -29.62 10.26
C TYR A 33 -3.99 -28.50 11.28
N ILE A 34 -4.55 -28.62 12.48
CA ILE A 34 -4.33 -27.69 13.61
C ILE A 34 -2.84 -27.62 13.98
N GLN A 35 -2.16 -28.76 14.06
CA GLN A 35 -0.72 -28.83 14.32
C GLN A 35 0.07 -28.11 13.23
N SER A 36 -0.27 -28.29 11.95
CA SER A 36 0.39 -27.58 10.86
C SER A 36 0.21 -26.07 10.90
N LEU A 37 -0.89 -25.58 11.46
CA LEU A 37 -1.17 -24.15 11.64
C LEU A 37 -0.51 -23.55 12.89
N THR A 38 -0.21 -24.35 13.91
CA THR A 38 0.27 -23.86 15.22
C THR A 38 1.71 -24.18 15.55
N THR A 39 2.26 -25.27 15.02
CA THR A 39 3.65 -25.66 15.27
C THR A 39 4.50 -25.39 14.06
N SER A 40 5.65 -24.74 14.28
CA SER A 40 6.62 -24.50 13.20
C SER A 40 7.37 -25.80 12.95
N LYS A 41 7.43 -26.26 11.69
CA LYS A 41 8.29 -27.39 11.31
C LYS A 41 9.75 -27.01 11.60
N PRO A 42 10.59 -27.88 12.17
CA PRO A 42 12.00 -27.55 12.37
C PRO A 42 12.72 -27.35 11.03
N SER A 43 13.69 -26.42 10.99
CA SER A 43 14.58 -26.24 9.84
C SER A 43 16.01 -26.25 10.35
N GLU A 44 16.76 -27.28 9.97
CA GLU A 44 18.15 -27.44 10.36
C GLU A 44 19.01 -26.28 9.85
N THR A 45 18.76 -25.81 8.64
CA THR A 45 19.50 -24.68 8.05
C THR A 45 19.25 -23.37 8.80
N ILE A 46 18.02 -23.08 9.23
CA ILE A 46 17.75 -21.91 10.11
C ILE A 46 18.43 -22.09 11.46
N ASP A 47 18.34 -23.28 12.06
CA ASP A 47 18.95 -23.57 13.36
C ASP A 47 20.48 -23.39 13.32
N ILE A 48 21.13 -23.87 12.25
CA ILE A 48 22.55 -23.64 12.00
C ILE A 48 22.81 -22.15 11.78
N ALA A 49 22.05 -21.48 10.93
CA ALA A 49 22.23 -20.06 10.66
C ALA A 49 22.16 -19.21 11.95
N GLU A 50 21.23 -19.50 12.85
CA GLU A 50 21.15 -18.82 14.14
C GLU A 50 22.34 -19.11 15.04
N GLN A 51 22.75 -20.38 15.14
CA GLN A 51 23.91 -20.76 15.95
C GLN A 51 25.21 -20.12 15.45
N LYS A 52 25.31 -19.84 14.15
CA LYS A 52 26.56 -19.45 13.50
C LYS A 52 26.64 -17.97 13.11
N LEU A 53 25.52 -17.34 12.76
CA LEU A 53 25.46 -15.94 12.33
C LEU A 53 25.19 -14.97 13.47
N LEU A 54 24.54 -15.40 14.55
CA LEU A 54 24.38 -14.55 15.74
C LEU A 54 25.75 -14.41 16.42
N THR A 55 26.25 -13.19 16.54
CA THR A 55 27.52 -12.89 17.19
C THR A 55 27.32 -11.82 18.27
N PRO A 56 28.32 -11.53 19.12
CA PRO A 56 28.24 -10.38 20.03
C PRO A 56 28.06 -9.02 19.34
N GLN A 57 28.29 -8.95 18.02
CA GLN A 57 28.06 -7.75 17.21
C GLN A 57 26.65 -7.70 16.60
N THR A 58 25.82 -8.73 16.80
CA THR A 58 24.45 -8.74 16.30
C THR A 58 23.63 -7.67 17.01
N VAL A 59 23.08 -6.76 16.21
CA VAL A 59 22.20 -5.69 16.67
C VAL A 59 20.76 -6.18 16.67
N ALA A 60 20.36 -6.84 15.58
CA ALA A 60 19.01 -7.35 15.40
C ALA A 60 18.97 -8.66 14.62
N VAL A 61 17.94 -9.46 14.90
CA VAL A 61 17.57 -10.64 14.13
C VAL A 61 16.08 -10.61 13.83
N PHE A 62 15.69 -11.10 12.67
CA PHE A 62 14.30 -11.28 12.27
C PHE A 62 14.10 -12.67 11.69
N TYR A 63 12.99 -13.30 12.03
CA TYR A 63 12.57 -14.61 11.59
C TYR A 63 11.14 -14.55 11.04
N ALA A 64 10.88 -15.30 9.97
CA ALA A 64 9.53 -15.53 9.45
C ALA A 64 9.34 -16.99 9.02
N ASP A 65 8.16 -17.54 9.33
CA ASP A 65 7.67 -18.83 8.86
C ASP A 65 6.75 -18.61 7.64
N ILE A 66 7.37 -18.53 6.46
CA ILE A 66 6.71 -18.16 5.21
C ILE A 66 5.68 -19.23 4.81
N GLU A 67 6.04 -20.52 4.92
CA GLU A 67 5.14 -21.63 4.58
C GLU A 67 3.83 -21.55 5.37
N ARG A 68 3.93 -21.32 6.69
CA ARG A 68 2.78 -21.22 7.57
C ARG A 68 1.96 -19.95 7.34
N SER A 69 2.62 -18.81 7.09
CA SER A 69 1.95 -17.57 6.73
C SER A 69 1.16 -17.67 5.43
N LEU A 70 1.71 -18.33 4.40
CA LEU A 70 1.01 -18.55 3.14
C LEU A 70 -0.18 -19.50 3.29
N SER A 71 0.00 -20.57 4.06
CA SER A 71 -1.08 -21.53 4.34
C SER A 71 -2.28 -20.85 5.01
N LEU A 72 -2.03 -19.93 5.95
CA LEU A 72 -3.09 -19.14 6.58
C LEU A 72 -3.80 -18.19 5.60
N ALA A 73 -3.05 -17.55 4.71
CA ALA A 73 -3.61 -16.63 3.73
C ALA A 73 -4.48 -17.34 2.66
N GLU A 74 -4.12 -18.56 2.28
CA GLU A 74 -4.94 -19.38 1.37
C GLU A 74 -6.26 -19.84 2.01
N THR A 75 -6.30 -19.98 3.35
CA THR A 75 -7.49 -20.42 4.08
C THR A 75 -8.46 -19.29 4.47
N GLU A 76 -7.98 -18.05 4.61
CA GLU A 76 -8.80 -16.91 5.08
C GLU A 76 -9.29 -15.99 3.95
N GLY A 77 -8.88 -16.22 2.71
CA GLY A 77 -9.27 -15.37 1.58
C GLY A 77 -8.54 -14.02 1.58
N ASP A 78 -7.65 -13.85 0.60
CA ASP A 78 -7.17 -12.56 0.10
C ASP A 78 -6.48 -11.57 1.08
N LEU A 79 -5.99 -12.03 2.22
CA LEU A 79 -5.23 -11.20 3.18
C LEU A 79 -3.84 -10.77 2.69
N LEU A 80 -3.25 -11.48 1.71
CA LEU A 80 -1.91 -11.19 1.17
C LEU A 80 -1.91 -10.61 -0.26
N SER A 81 -3.06 -10.52 -0.94
CA SER A 81 -3.13 -9.90 -2.28
C SER A 81 -2.92 -8.39 -2.23
N GLN A 82 -3.14 -7.78 -1.06
CA GLN A 82 -2.97 -6.35 -0.80
C GLN A 82 -1.63 -6.01 -0.13
N ALA A 83 -0.67 -6.94 -0.08
CA ALA A 83 0.66 -6.62 0.42
C ALA A 83 1.22 -5.41 -0.35
N PRO A 84 1.66 -4.34 0.34
CA PRO A 84 2.09 -3.12 -0.32
C PRO A 84 3.19 -3.46 -1.33
N LYS A 85 3.02 -3.01 -2.58
CA LYS A 85 4.07 -3.13 -3.60
C LYS A 85 5.33 -2.45 -3.05
N MET A 86 6.31 -3.25 -2.65
CA MET A 86 7.56 -2.72 -2.13
C MET A 86 8.37 -2.19 -3.31
N SER A 87 8.86 -0.94 -3.19
CA SER A 87 9.71 -0.35 -4.22
C SER A 87 10.94 -1.23 -4.46
N VAL A 88 11.36 -1.30 -5.72
CA VAL A 88 12.50 -2.11 -6.16
C VAL A 88 13.79 -1.66 -5.47
N GLY A 89 13.83 -0.43 -4.92
CA GLY A 89 14.90 0.12 -4.09
C GLY A 89 15.28 -0.69 -2.83
N ASN A 90 14.49 -1.71 -2.48
CA ASN A 90 14.74 -2.64 -1.38
C ASN A 90 15.10 -4.04 -1.93
N PRO A 91 16.10 -4.77 -1.36
CA PRO A 91 16.37 -6.17 -1.69
C PRO A 91 15.12 -7.07 -1.77
N LEU A 92 14.12 -6.83 -0.92
CA LEU A 92 12.83 -7.53 -0.95
C LEU A 92 11.98 -7.20 -2.19
N GLY A 93 12.02 -5.95 -2.69
CA GLY A 93 11.38 -5.54 -3.94
C GLY A 93 12.02 -6.18 -5.18
N PHE A 94 13.35 -6.36 -5.16
CA PHE A 94 14.04 -7.15 -6.19
C PHE A 94 13.59 -8.62 -6.20
N LEU A 95 13.49 -9.26 -5.01
CA LEU A 95 12.96 -10.62 -4.90
C LEU A 95 11.51 -10.72 -5.40
N GLN A 96 10.69 -9.69 -5.17
CA GLN A 96 9.32 -9.62 -5.69
C GLN A 96 9.31 -9.58 -7.23
N LYS A 97 10.22 -8.86 -7.88
CA LYS A 97 10.35 -8.82 -9.34
C LYS A 97 10.71 -10.19 -9.93
N LEU A 98 11.53 -10.98 -9.24
CA LEU A 98 11.86 -12.35 -9.67
C LEU A 98 10.64 -13.28 -9.69
N ASN A 99 9.67 -13.06 -8.80
CA ASN A 99 8.41 -13.80 -8.81
C ASN A 99 7.66 -13.62 -10.13
N SER A 100 7.55 -12.37 -10.60
CA SER A 100 6.90 -12.03 -11.88
C SER A 100 7.66 -12.56 -13.11
N ALA A 101 8.95 -12.87 -12.96
CA ALA A 101 9.78 -13.49 -13.99
C ALA A 101 9.73 -15.03 -14.00
N GLY A 102 8.72 -15.63 -13.35
CA GLY A 102 8.50 -17.08 -13.36
C GLY A 102 9.34 -17.87 -12.36
N ALA A 103 10.04 -17.19 -11.44
CA ALA A 103 10.74 -17.80 -10.32
C ALA A 103 10.10 -17.37 -8.99
N PRO A 104 8.97 -17.99 -8.58
CA PRO A 104 8.21 -17.58 -7.41
C PRO A 104 8.93 -17.98 -6.11
N ILE A 105 9.91 -17.19 -5.69
CA ILE A 105 10.69 -17.40 -4.46
C ILE A 105 9.76 -17.53 -3.26
N HIS A 106 8.70 -16.73 -3.19
CA HIS A 106 7.72 -16.80 -2.09
C HIS A 106 7.03 -18.17 -1.98
N LYS A 107 6.79 -18.88 -3.10
CA LYS A 107 6.18 -20.23 -3.07
C LYS A 107 7.20 -21.34 -2.77
N GLN A 108 8.48 -21.04 -2.93
CA GLN A 108 9.58 -21.99 -2.73
C GLN A 108 10.20 -21.84 -1.34
N ALA A 109 10.15 -20.64 -0.77
CA ALA A 109 10.70 -20.33 0.53
C ALA A 109 9.75 -20.82 1.64
N GLU A 110 10.32 -21.57 2.57
CA GLU A 110 9.65 -22.06 3.75
C GLU A 110 9.87 -21.10 4.93
N LYS A 111 11.11 -20.61 5.10
CA LYS A 111 11.49 -19.76 6.23
C LYS A 111 12.51 -18.71 5.82
N LEU A 112 12.55 -17.65 6.62
CA LEU A 112 13.45 -16.53 6.46
C LEU A 112 14.11 -16.19 7.80
N LEU A 113 15.42 -15.95 7.76
CA LEU A 113 16.19 -15.36 8.84
C LEU A 113 16.98 -14.17 8.30
N LEU A 114 16.87 -13.02 8.93
CA LEU A 114 17.68 -11.84 8.66
C LEU A 114 18.49 -11.51 9.91
N VAL A 115 19.80 -11.39 9.76
CA VAL A 115 20.72 -11.02 10.84
C VAL A 115 21.41 -9.71 10.47
N ALA A 116 21.32 -8.72 11.36
CA ALA A 116 21.99 -7.43 11.22
C ALA A 116 23.09 -7.29 12.26
N GLU A 117 24.32 -7.07 11.81
CA GLU A 117 25.52 -6.94 12.64
C GLU A 117 26.16 -5.55 12.47
N ALA A 118 26.79 -5.03 13.52
CA ALA A 118 27.55 -3.78 13.44
C ALA A 118 28.90 -4.01 12.73
N ALA A 119 29.16 -3.31 11.63
CA ALA A 119 30.31 -3.55 10.76
C ALA A 119 31.61 -2.78 11.14
N SER A 120 31.53 -1.70 11.96
CA SER A 120 32.69 -0.94 12.47
C SER A 120 32.34 0.03 13.61
N THR A 121 33.20 0.15 14.62
CA THR A 121 33.09 1.09 15.75
C THR A 121 34.00 2.32 15.61
N GLU A 122 34.35 2.76 14.40
CA GLU A 122 34.99 4.07 14.24
C GLU A 122 34.00 5.20 14.52
N ALA A 123 34.45 6.18 15.31
CA ALA A 123 33.66 7.11 16.14
C ALA A 123 32.66 8.05 15.43
N SER A 124 32.32 7.85 14.16
CA SER A 124 31.36 8.72 13.47
C SER A 124 30.39 8.06 12.49
N ARG A 125 30.60 6.80 12.04
CA ARG A 125 29.61 6.08 11.20
C ARG A 125 29.74 4.55 11.34
N THR A 126 28.95 3.94 12.21
CA THR A 126 28.74 2.49 12.21
C THR A 126 27.70 2.12 11.16
N THR A 127 28.05 1.25 10.21
CA THR A 127 27.13 0.66 9.23
C THR A 127 26.65 -0.72 9.70
N LEU A 128 25.44 -1.13 9.29
CA LEU A 128 24.93 -2.48 9.53
C LEU A 128 25.28 -3.38 8.35
N ASP A 129 25.95 -4.49 8.63
CA ASP A 129 26.07 -5.62 7.70
C ASP A 129 24.85 -6.52 7.88
N VAL A 130 24.13 -6.79 6.79
CA VAL A 130 22.93 -7.63 6.81
C VAL A 130 23.19 -8.93 6.06
N THR A 131 22.83 -10.05 6.69
CA THR A 131 22.79 -11.37 6.07
C THR A 131 21.35 -11.89 6.10
N LEU A 132 20.80 -12.19 4.94
CA LEU A 132 19.51 -12.84 4.78
C LEU A 132 19.75 -14.30 4.40
N VAL A 133 19.05 -15.20 5.08
CA VAL A 133 19.01 -16.64 4.81
C VAL A 133 17.57 -17.02 4.54
N LEU A 134 17.30 -17.56 3.36
CA LEU A 134 16.03 -18.17 3.00
C LEU A 134 16.24 -19.68 2.92
N THR A 135 15.32 -20.45 3.49
CA THR A 135 15.31 -21.91 3.33
C THR A 135 14.09 -22.33 2.54
N GLY A 136 14.18 -23.46 1.85
CA GLY A 136 13.06 -23.98 1.08
C GLY A 136 13.53 -24.92 -0.03
N GLN A 137 12.73 -25.03 -1.09
CA GLN A 137 13.03 -25.90 -2.22
C GLN A 137 13.25 -25.08 -3.49
N PHE A 138 14.51 -24.74 -3.74
CA PHE A 138 14.92 -23.85 -4.80
C PHE A 138 15.47 -24.62 -6.00
N ASN A 139 15.26 -24.08 -7.20
CA ASN A 139 15.93 -24.53 -8.42
C ASN A 139 17.05 -23.52 -8.76
N PRO A 140 18.33 -23.84 -8.49
CA PRO A 140 19.44 -22.91 -8.67
C PRO A 140 19.59 -22.40 -10.11
N GLU A 141 19.39 -23.26 -11.10
CA GLU A 141 19.53 -22.92 -12.51
C GLU A 141 18.43 -21.96 -12.98
N LYS A 142 17.18 -22.23 -12.57
CA LYS A 142 16.03 -21.38 -12.89
C LYS A 142 16.15 -20.01 -12.24
N LEU A 143 16.55 -19.96 -10.97
CA LEU A 143 16.77 -18.71 -10.25
C LEU A 143 17.93 -17.91 -10.83
N ALA A 144 19.07 -18.55 -11.10
CA ALA A 144 20.21 -17.90 -11.74
C ALA A 144 19.85 -17.31 -13.11
N SER A 145 19.04 -18.03 -13.89
CA SER A 145 18.54 -17.55 -15.18
C SER A 145 17.60 -16.35 -15.02
N ALA A 146 16.66 -16.39 -14.06
CA ALA A 146 15.75 -15.29 -13.80
C ALA A 146 16.48 -14.02 -13.30
N ILE A 147 17.49 -14.17 -12.45
CA ILE A 147 18.34 -13.06 -11.97
C ILE A 147 19.09 -12.43 -13.16
N LYS A 148 19.73 -13.24 -14.01
CA LYS A 148 20.46 -12.76 -15.20
C LYS A 148 19.59 -11.96 -16.18
N GLN A 149 18.30 -12.31 -16.28
CA GLN A 149 17.35 -11.60 -17.14
C GLN A 149 16.91 -10.25 -16.57
N ASN A 150 16.96 -10.07 -15.24
CA ASN A 150 16.35 -8.94 -14.55
C ASN A 150 17.35 -8.00 -13.87
N ALA A 151 18.63 -8.37 -13.82
CA ALA A 151 19.71 -7.61 -13.21
C ALA A 151 21.04 -7.91 -13.90
N LEU A 152 22.00 -6.98 -13.79
CA LEU A 152 23.37 -7.26 -14.17
C LEU A 152 23.97 -8.23 -13.15
N THR A 153 24.65 -9.28 -13.64
CA THR A 153 25.24 -10.29 -12.78
C THR A 153 26.70 -10.54 -13.11
N THR A 154 27.52 -10.71 -12.08
CA THR A 154 28.91 -11.15 -12.19
C THR A 154 29.11 -12.40 -11.34
N ALA A 155 29.58 -13.49 -11.94
CA ALA A 155 29.86 -14.71 -11.18
C ALA A 155 31.08 -14.49 -10.27
N ILE A 156 30.90 -14.67 -8.96
CA ILE A 156 31.99 -14.58 -7.97
C ILE A 156 32.74 -15.93 -7.90
N ALA A 157 32.01 -17.04 -8.07
CA ALA A 157 32.57 -18.38 -8.18
C ALA A 157 31.72 -19.22 -9.14
N LYS A 158 32.31 -19.63 -10.28
CA LYS A 158 31.60 -20.33 -11.36
C LYS A 158 30.98 -21.68 -10.94
N ASN A 159 31.55 -22.35 -9.94
CA ASN A 159 31.14 -23.70 -9.51
C ASN A 159 30.20 -23.70 -8.29
N ALA A 160 29.84 -22.54 -7.73
CA ALA A 160 29.10 -22.45 -6.46
C ALA A 160 27.77 -21.67 -6.55
N HIS A 161 27.32 -21.31 -7.76
CA HIS A 161 26.15 -20.44 -7.99
C HIS A 161 26.15 -19.17 -7.09
N ILE A 162 27.32 -18.54 -6.98
CA ILE A 162 27.51 -17.29 -6.23
C ILE A 162 27.64 -16.14 -7.22
N TYR A 163 26.76 -15.16 -7.11
CA TYR A 163 26.65 -14.03 -8.02
C TYR A 163 26.69 -12.72 -7.26
N ARG A 164 27.40 -11.74 -7.82
CA ARG A 164 27.13 -10.34 -7.57
C ARG A 164 25.98 -9.91 -8.45
N VAL A 165 24.98 -9.29 -7.86
CA VAL A 165 23.79 -8.78 -8.51
C VAL A 165 23.75 -7.26 -8.35
N THR A 166 23.64 -6.57 -9.46
CA THR A 166 23.38 -5.13 -9.53
C THR A 166 21.95 -4.97 -10.01
N PRO A 167 20.98 -4.78 -9.10
CA PRO A 167 19.60 -4.59 -9.49
C PRO A 167 19.46 -3.31 -10.34
N PRO A 168 18.50 -3.27 -11.27
CA PRO A 168 18.22 -2.06 -12.03
C PRO A 168 17.70 -0.97 -11.09
N GLU A 169 18.02 0.29 -11.42
CA GLU A 169 17.49 1.46 -10.72
C GLU A 169 15.95 1.49 -10.81
N ASP A 170 15.29 1.83 -9.69
CA ASP A 170 13.85 1.99 -9.68
C ASP A 170 13.45 3.21 -10.53
N VAL A 171 12.70 2.97 -11.60
CA VAL A 171 12.32 3.99 -12.59
C VAL A 171 11.41 5.06 -11.99
N GLU A 172 10.69 4.81 -10.90
CA GLU A 172 9.81 5.81 -10.28
C GLU A 172 10.49 6.54 -9.13
N THR A 173 11.33 5.88 -8.33
CA THR A 173 11.95 6.49 -7.14
C THR A 173 13.38 6.97 -7.34
N CYS A 174 14.03 6.59 -8.45
CA CYS A 174 15.50 6.68 -8.60
C CYS A 174 16.25 5.98 -7.46
N GLY A 175 15.57 5.05 -6.75
CA GLY A 175 16.18 4.27 -5.71
C GLY A 175 17.22 3.33 -6.31
N LYS A 176 18.49 3.55 -5.97
CA LYS A 176 19.56 2.60 -6.26
C LYS A 176 19.57 1.53 -5.19
N VAL A 177 19.26 0.29 -5.57
CA VAL A 177 19.52 -0.85 -4.69
C VAL A 177 21.03 -1.02 -4.59
N PRO A 178 21.60 -1.12 -3.38
CA PRO A 178 22.99 -1.51 -3.23
C PRO A 178 23.25 -2.84 -3.95
N ASN A 179 24.45 -3.02 -4.50
CA ASN A 179 24.86 -4.31 -5.02
C ASN A 179 24.75 -5.38 -3.93
N LEU A 180 24.29 -6.56 -4.33
CA LEU A 180 24.08 -7.69 -3.43
C LEU A 180 24.92 -8.87 -3.90
N ASP A 181 25.48 -9.62 -2.97
CA ASP A 181 26.06 -10.92 -3.28
C ASP A 181 25.07 -12.01 -2.85
N ILE A 182 24.72 -12.90 -3.78
CA ILE A 182 23.73 -13.97 -3.62
C ILE A 182 24.39 -15.32 -3.83
N SER A 183 24.20 -16.25 -2.90
CA SER A 183 24.52 -17.68 -3.03
C SER A 183 23.22 -18.46 -3.14
N ILE A 184 23.11 -19.33 -4.16
CA ILE A 184 21.89 -20.10 -4.44
C ILE A 184 22.21 -21.59 -4.38
N GLN A 185 21.56 -22.30 -3.47
CA GLN A 185 21.61 -23.75 -3.32
C GLN A 185 20.20 -24.34 -3.47
N GLN A 186 20.08 -25.67 -3.41
CA GLN A 186 18.79 -26.34 -3.56
C GLN A 186 17.89 -26.13 -2.33
N ASP A 187 18.49 -26.04 -1.15
CA ASP A 187 17.81 -25.96 0.14
C ASP A 187 17.86 -24.55 0.77
N ASN A 188 18.74 -23.68 0.27
CA ASN A 188 18.93 -22.35 0.81
C ASN A 188 19.32 -21.28 -0.21
N ILE A 189 19.00 -20.02 0.10
CA ILE A 189 19.53 -18.83 -0.54
C ILE A 189 20.12 -17.93 0.53
N ILE A 190 21.34 -17.45 0.31
CA ILE A 190 22.00 -16.50 1.21
C ILE A 190 22.26 -15.21 0.45
N ILE A 191 21.79 -14.08 0.99
CA ILE A 191 21.96 -12.74 0.42
C ILE A 191 22.71 -11.86 1.41
N THR A 192 23.72 -11.14 0.91
CA THR A 192 24.54 -10.23 1.70
C THR A 192 24.83 -8.95 0.92
N ALA A 193 25.33 -7.92 1.61
CA ALA A 193 25.91 -6.76 0.95
C ALA A 193 27.13 -7.14 0.08
N GLU A 194 27.42 -6.31 -0.91
CA GLU A 194 28.56 -6.49 -1.81
C GLU A 194 29.87 -6.81 -1.05
N GLY A 195 30.50 -7.93 -1.39
CA GLY A 195 31.80 -8.36 -0.85
C GLY A 195 31.72 -9.16 0.45
N LYS A 196 30.54 -9.32 1.06
CA LYS A 196 30.38 -9.95 2.38
C LYS A 196 30.04 -11.44 2.33
N ILE A 197 29.64 -11.98 1.17
CA ILE A 197 29.16 -13.37 1.06
C ILE A 197 30.20 -14.40 1.52
N LYS A 198 31.49 -14.19 1.22
CA LYS A 198 32.56 -15.11 1.66
C LYS A 198 32.68 -15.16 3.18
N GLN A 199 32.51 -14.01 3.84
CA GLN A 199 32.55 -13.92 5.30
C GLN A 199 31.34 -14.62 5.92
N ALA A 200 30.14 -14.41 5.39
CA ALA A 200 28.92 -15.08 5.84
C ALA A 200 29.02 -16.61 5.70
N LEU A 201 29.46 -17.12 4.55
CA LEU A 201 29.68 -18.55 4.31
C LEU A 201 30.74 -19.15 5.25
N LYS A 202 31.81 -18.40 5.55
CA LYS A 202 32.82 -18.81 6.54
C LYS A 202 32.25 -18.88 7.95
N LYS A 203 31.37 -17.95 8.35
CA LYS A 203 30.71 -17.98 9.67
C LYS A 203 29.83 -19.22 9.79
N LEU A 204 29.04 -19.54 8.76
CA LEU A 204 28.15 -20.73 8.74
C LEU A 204 28.90 -22.06 8.93
N THR A 205 30.19 -22.11 8.63
CA THR A 205 31.04 -23.31 8.78
C THR A 205 31.92 -23.29 10.04
N ASN A 206 31.81 -22.25 10.89
CA ASN A 206 32.62 -22.11 12.10
C ASN A 206 32.20 -23.14 13.17
N PRO A 207 33.12 -23.84 13.86
CA PRO A 207 32.76 -24.77 14.92
C PRO A 207 32.08 -24.13 16.14
N LYS A 208 32.35 -22.85 16.45
CA LYS A 208 31.81 -22.18 17.65
C LYS A 208 30.35 -21.77 17.47
N ASN A 209 29.50 -22.06 18.46
CA ASN A 209 28.10 -21.62 18.51
C ASN A 209 27.95 -20.31 19.29
N SER A 210 26.88 -19.58 18.98
CA SER A 210 26.50 -18.35 19.66
C SER A 210 25.74 -18.59 20.97
N ASP A 211 26.09 -17.83 22.00
CA ASP A 211 25.36 -17.82 23.27
C ASP A 211 23.99 -17.14 23.15
N HIS A 212 23.78 -16.30 22.13
CA HIS A 212 22.50 -15.65 21.85
C HIS A 212 21.47 -16.57 21.17
N ALA A 213 21.92 -17.66 20.57
CA ALA A 213 21.05 -18.52 19.74
C ALA A 213 20.02 -19.30 20.56
N ALA A 214 20.38 -19.84 21.72
CA ALA A 214 19.46 -20.69 22.48
C ALA A 214 18.25 -19.91 23.06
N PRO A 215 18.42 -18.77 23.76
CA PRO A 215 17.28 -17.99 24.25
C PRO A 215 16.39 -17.45 23.12
N TRP A 216 17.02 -17.05 22.01
CA TRP A 216 16.30 -16.59 20.82
C TRP A 216 15.47 -17.72 20.20
N LYS A 217 16.08 -18.88 19.96
CA LYS A 217 15.42 -20.06 19.40
C LYS A 217 14.20 -20.46 20.22
N THR A 218 14.32 -20.49 21.55
CA THR A 218 13.20 -20.78 22.44
C THR A 218 12.07 -19.77 22.28
N TYR A 219 12.39 -18.47 22.18
CA TYR A 219 11.39 -17.42 22.02
C TYR A 219 10.66 -17.49 20.68
N ARG A 220 11.40 -17.62 19.57
CA ARG A 220 10.81 -17.65 18.22
C ARG A 220 10.07 -18.95 17.90
N GLN A 221 10.24 -19.99 18.73
CA GLN A 221 9.59 -21.27 18.52
C GLN A 221 8.07 -21.07 18.48
N ASN A 222 7.43 -21.58 17.42
CA ASN A 222 5.99 -21.45 17.14
C ASN A 222 5.50 -20.04 16.76
N LYS A 223 6.38 -19.04 16.59
CA LYS A 223 5.99 -17.72 16.05
C LYS A 223 5.90 -17.73 14.52
N LEU A 224 4.93 -17.02 13.96
CA LEU A 224 4.83 -16.75 12.51
C LEU A 224 5.92 -15.77 12.09
N PHE A 225 6.09 -14.73 12.88
CA PHE A 225 7.14 -13.74 12.74
C PHE A 225 7.73 -13.49 14.10
N ALA A 226 9.04 -13.33 14.17
CA ALA A 226 9.74 -12.92 15.38
C ALA A 226 10.86 -11.96 15.03
N ALA A 227 11.14 -11.01 15.90
CA ALA A 227 12.29 -10.13 15.85
C ALA A 227 12.94 -10.05 17.23
N ALA A 228 14.25 -9.88 17.26
CA ALA A 228 14.96 -9.49 18.47
C ALA A 228 15.93 -8.37 18.19
N ILE A 229 16.03 -7.45 19.14
CA ILE A 229 17.02 -6.39 19.20
C ILE A 229 17.86 -6.66 20.44
N PHE A 230 19.12 -7.02 20.22
CA PHE A 230 20.06 -7.36 21.29
C PHE A 230 20.77 -6.13 21.85
N ASN A 231 20.74 -5.01 21.12
CA ASN A 231 21.28 -3.73 21.58
C ASN A 231 20.41 -2.56 21.08
N PRO A 232 19.37 -2.16 21.86
CA PRO A 232 18.43 -1.10 21.47
C PRO A 232 19.08 0.27 21.25
N GLU A 233 20.09 0.64 22.05
CA GLU A 233 20.80 1.91 21.88
C GLU A 233 21.53 1.99 20.54
N LEU A 234 22.24 0.91 20.17
CA LEU A 234 22.95 0.83 18.91
C LEU A 234 21.97 0.78 17.73
N ALA A 235 20.85 0.07 17.89
CA ALA A 235 19.78 0.01 16.90
C ALA A 235 19.16 1.39 16.63
N LYS A 236 18.90 2.21 17.67
CA LYS A 236 18.31 3.56 17.54
C LYS A 236 19.19 4.52 16.72
N LYS A 237 20.51 4.40 16.83
CA LYS A 237 21.46 5.21 16.04
C LYS A 237 21.51 4.80 14.56
N GLN A 238 21.08 3.59 14.22
CA GLN A 238 21.37 2.96 12.92
C GLN A 238 20.12 2.61 12.09
N ILE A 239 19.01 2.24 12.72
CA ILE A 239 17.76 1.89 12.05
C ILE A 239 16.96 3.18 11.79
N LYS A 240 16.91 3.60 10.53
CA LYS A 240 16.21 4.81 10.08
C LYS A 240 14.75 4.56 9.68
N GLU A 241 14.32 3.30 9.60
CA GLU A 241 12.99 2.90 9.14
C GLU A 241 11.87 3.45 10.05
N PRO A 242 10.88 4.18 9.50
CA PRO A 242 9.87 4.90 10.29
C PRO A 242 9.06 4.01 11.25
N MET A 243 8.66 2.82 10.82
CA MET A 243 7.86 1.88 11.63
C MET A 243 8.67 1.33 12.82
N THR A 244 9.87 0.83 12.56
CA THR A 244 10.77 0.32 13.62
C THR A 244 11.21 1.43 14.56
N ARG A 245 11.47 2.64 14.02
CA ARG A 245 11.78 3.83 14.83
C ARG A 245 10.56 4.28 15.64
N MET A 246 9.34 4.18 15.13
CA MET A 246 8.11 4.52 15.87
C MET A 246 7.89 3.57 17.05
N MET A 247 8.08 2.26 16.86
CA MET A 247 8.01 1.26 17.94
C MET A 247 9.11 1.46 18.99
N LEU A 248 10.32 1.85 18.57
CA LEU A 248 11.46 2.10 19.47
C LEU A 248 11.47 3.49 20.11
N ALA A 249 10.84 4.50 19.49
CA ALA A 249 10.84 5.89 19.97
C ALA A 249 9.82 6.13 21.10
N GLN A 250 8.79 5.27 21.20
CA GLN A 250 7.75 5.33 22.24
C GLN A 250 8.20 4.65 23.55
N ALA A 251 9.20 3.77 23.48
CA ALA A 251 9.80 3.14 24.66
C ALA A 251 10.96 4.01 25.17
N PRO A 252 11.08 4.26 26.49
CA PRO A 252 12.30 4.83 27.07
C PRO A 252 13.45 3.85 26.82
N THR A 253 14.18 4.08 25.74
CA THR A 253 15.15 3.12 25.16
C THR A 253 16.51 3.15 25.83
N GLU A 254 16.73 4.09 26.75
CA GLU A 254 17.95 4.21 27.55
C GLU A 254 17.99 3.16 28.69
N ASP A 255 16.89 2.43 28.92
CA ASP A 255 16.74 1.51 30.05
C ASP A 255 16.59 0.02 29.67
N PHE A 256 16.54 -0.32 28.38
CA PHE A 256 16.36 -1.71 27.93
C PHE A 256 17.66 -2.34 27.41
N THR A 257 17.97 -3.53 27.91
CA THR A 257 19.15 -4.31 27.52
C THR A 257 18.91 -5.13 26.26
N LYS A 258 17.69 -5.65 26.07
CA LYS A 258 17.27 -6.38 24.88
C LYS A 258 15.74 -6.38 24.76
N THR A 259 15.24 -6.58 23.55
CA THR A 259 13.80 -6.66 23.28
C THR A 259 13.51 -7.72 22.23
N TYR A 260 12.56 -8.60 22.51
CA TYR A 260 12.03 -9.60 21.59
C TYR A 260 10.58 -9.26 21.26
N PHE A 261 10.20 -9.44 20.01
CA PHE A 261 8.85 -9.22 19.50
C PHE A 261 8.46 -10.41 18.63
N GLY A 262 7.20 -10.82 18.66
CA GLY A 262 6.73 -11.88 17.78
C GLY A 262 5.23 -11.98 17.71
N ALA A 263 4.75 -12.64 16.66
CA ALA A 263 3.34 -12.90 16.40
C ALA A 263 3.12 -14.41 16.30
N GLU A 264 2.04 -14.91 16.88
CA GLU A 264 1.60 -16.30 16.76
C GLU A 264 0.11 -16.39 16.41
N VAL A 265 -0.31 -17.55 15.91
CA VAL A 265 -1.71 -17.81 15.59
C VAL A 265 -2.45 -18.18 16.88
N SER A 266 -3.53 -17.46 17.20
CA SER A 266 -4.51 -17.90 18.21
C SER A 266 -5.58 -18.73 17.52
N LEU A 267 -5.66 -20.02 17.87
CA LEU A 267 -6.71 -20.92 17.37
C LEU A 267 -8.08 -20.62 17.97
N MET A 268 -8.13 -20.17 19.23
CA MET A 268 -9.40 -19.91 19.92
C MET A 268 -10.13 -18.73 19.28
N ASP A 269 -9.39 -17.68 18.91
CA ASP A 269 -9.96 -16.44 18.39
C ASP A 269 -9.85 -16.31 16.87
N ARG A 270 -9.36 -17.36 16.19
CA ARG A 270 -8.97 -17.35 14.77
C ARG A 270 -8.21 -16.07 14.42
N GLY A 271 -7.21 -15.76 15.24
CA GLY A 271 -6.60 -14.44 15.31
C GLY A 271 -5.08 -14.50 15.39
N VAL A 272 -4.49 -13.33 15.62
CA VAL A 272 -3.05 -13.18 15.82
C VAL A 272 -2.81 -12.67 17.24
N ALA A 273 -1.97 -13.38 18.00
CA ALA A 273 -1.45 -12.92 19.27
C ALA A 273 -0.07 -12.31 19.08
N LEU A 274 0.08 -11.03 19.43
CA LEU A 274 1.33 -10.32 19.47
C LEU A 274 1.93 -10.42 20.87
N ASN A 275 3.23 -10.68 20.95
CA ASN A 275 3.99 -10.73 22.18
C ASN A 275 5.24 -9.87 22.04
N LEU A 276 5.51 -9.06 23.05
CA LEU A 276 6.73 -8.27 23.20
C LEU A 276 7.33 -8.55 24.57
N GLN A 277 8.62 -8.86 24.63
CA GLN A 277 9.37 -9.07 25.87
C GLN A 277 10.57 -8.13 25.88
N SER A 278 10.69 -7.28 26.90
CA SER A 278 11.80 -6.35 27.05
C SER A 278 12.45 -6.53 28.41
N TRP A 279 13.78 -6.40 28.47
CA TRP A 279 14.54 -6.62 29.70
C TRP A 279 15.17 -5.32 30.18
N THR A 280 14.88 -4.94 31.42
CA THR A 280 15.33 -3.71 32.11
C THR A 280 15.63 -4.03 33.59
N THR A 281 15.73 -3.07 34.50
CA THR A 281 15.81 -3.35 35.95
C THR A 281 14.47 -3.86 36.49
N ALA A 282 14.46 -4.55 37.63
CA ALA A 282 13.22 -5.11 38.17
C ALA A 282 12.24 -4.02 38.63
N GLU A 283 12.78 -2.94 39.19
CA GLU A 283 12.05 -1.75 39.61
C GLU A 283 11.39 -1.07 38.40
N GLN A 284 12.16 -0.82 37.34
CA GLN A 284 11.65 -0.19 36.11
C GLN A 284 10.64 -1.07 35.37
N ALA A 285 10.87 -2.39 35.29
CA ALA A 285 9.92 -3.30 34.64
C ALA A 285 8.55 -3.24 35.31
N LYS A 286 8.52 -3.25 36.65
CA LYS A 286 7.29 -3.13 37.44
C LYS A 286 6.61 -1.77 37.23
N GLU A 287 7.37 -0.69 37.33
CA GLU A 287 6.86 0.68 37.12
C GLU A 287 6.24 0.84 35.73
N LEU A 288 6.94 0.40 34.68
CA LEU A 288 6.47 0.50 33.30
C LEU A 288 5.22 -0.34 33.04
N ALA A 289 5.14 -1.56 33.58
CA ALA A 289 3.94 -2.39 33.48
C ALA A 289 2.73 -1.72 34.15
N THR A 290 2.89 -1.22 35.38
CA THR A 290 1.83 -0.52 36.09
C THR A 290 1.39 0.74 35.36
N ASN A 291 2.33 1.59 34.94
CA ASN A 291 2.03 2.82 34.20
C ASN A 291 1.34 2.55 32.86
N ALA A 292 1.75 1.50 32.13
CA ALA A 292 1.12 1.12 30.87
C ALA A 292 -0.30 0.59 31.08
N GLN A 293 -0.50 -0.25 32.10
CA GLN A 293 -1.82 -0.76 32.47
C GLN A 293 -2.78 0.37 32.88
N GLU A 294 -2.33 1.30 33.73
CA GLU A 294 -3.14 2.44 34.17
C GLU A 294 -3.51 3.36 33.00
N LYS A 295 -2.58 3.64 32.08
CA LYS A 295 -2.86 4.41 30.86
C LYS A 295 -3.88 3.70 29.98
N ARG A 296 -3.70 2.40 29.74
CA ARG A 296 -4.63 1.58 28.95
C ARG A 296 -6.04 1.62 29.56
N ASP A 297 -6.17 1.41 30.86
CA ASP A 297 -7.46 1.46 31.55
C ASP A 297 -8.07 2.87 31.54
N GLY A 298 -7.24 3.91 31.61
CA GLY A 298 -7.65 5.30 31.40
C GLY A 298 -8.20 5.54 29.99
N PHE A 299 -7.52 5.04 28.95
CA PHE A 299 -7.98 5.14 27.57
C PHE A 299 -9.28 4.36 27.33
N VAL A 300 -9.41 3.13 27.82
CA VAL A 300 -10.63 2.33 27.70
C VAL A 300 -11.86 3.09 28.25
N LYS A 301 -11.70 3.84 29.36
CA LYS A 301 -12.78 4.65 29.96
C LYS A 301 -13.21 5.85 29.12
N LEU A 302 -12.37 6.32 28.19
CA LEU A 302 -12.69 7.45 27.31
C LEU A 302 -13.56 7.04 26.10
N PHE A 303 -13.69 5.74 25.83
CA PHE A 303 -14.53 5.25 24.75
C PHE A 303 -15.99 5.10 25.21
N PRO A 304 -16.95 5.79 24.57
CA PRO A 304 -18.37 5.63 24.89
C PRO A 304 -18.85 4.21 24.58
N LYS A 305 -19.97 3.79 25.21
CA LYS A 305 -20.58 2.47 25.01
C LYS A 305 -21.14 2.25 23.59
N GLU A 306 -21.33 3.33 22.83
CA GLU A 306 -21.85 3.33 21.46
C GLU A 306 -21.16 4.45 20.65
N PRO A 307 -20.97 4.33 19.33
CA PRO A 307 -21.45 3.27 18.42
C PRO A 307 -20.48 2.09 18.18
N ALA A 308 -20.98 1.02 17.54
CA ALA A 308 -20.26 -0.22 17.23
C ALA A 308 -18.95 -0.03 16.43
N SER A 309 -18.81 1.07 15.68
CA SER A 309 -17.57 1.42 14.96
C SER A 309 -16.40 1.75 15.90
N ILE A 310 -16.67 2.04 17.17
CA ILE A 310 -15.67 2.33 18.21
C ILE A 310 -15.37 1.08 19.05
N GLN A 311 -16.28 0.10 19.06
CA GLN A 311 -16.14 -1.14 19.84
C GLN A 311 -14.86 -1.91 19.45
N PHE A 312 -14.52 -1.92 18.17
CA PHE A 312 -13.26 -2.47 17.65
C PHE A 312 -12.00 -1.93 18.39
N TYR A 313 -11.91 -0.61 18.59
CA TYR A 313 -10.75 0.00 19.28
C TYR A 313 -10.73 -0.35 20.75
N LYS A 314 -11.91 -0.39 21.37
CA LYS A 314 -12.06 -0.78 22.76
C LYS A 314 -11.63 -2.23 22.95
N ASP A 315 -12.06 -3.14 22.09
CA ASP A 315 -11.69 -4.55 22.16
C ASP A 315 -10.18 -4.77 21.97
N ILE A 316 -9.53 -4.02 21.06
CA ILE A 316 -8.06 -4.03 20.90
C ILE A 316 -7.36 -3.52 22.17
N LEU A 317 -7.83 -2.42 22.77
CA LEU A 317 -7.24 -1.87 23.99
C LEU A 317 -7.45 -2.79 25.19
N GLU A 318 -8.62 -3.43 25.28
CA GLU A 318 -8.95 -4.38 26.34
C GLU A 318 -8.16 -5.69 26.21
N SER A 319 -7.75 -6.08 25.00
CA SER A 319 -6.88 -7.24 24.77
C SER A 319 -5.39 -7.00 25.06
N MET A 320 -5.00 -5.76 25.35
CA MET A 320 -3.61 -5.41 25.69
C MET A 320 -3.29 -5.74 27.14
N GLU A 321 -2.37 -6.66 27.40
CA GLU A 321 -1.93 -7.02 28.75
C GLU A 321 -0.46 -6.67 28.97
N PHE A 322 -0.16 -6.10 30.14
CA PHE A 322 1.20 -5.78 30.56
C PHE A 322 1.53 -6.52 31.87
N ASP A 323 2.64 -7.25 31.87
CA ASP A 323 3.11 -7.99 33.05
C ASP A 323 4.61 -7.74 33.29
N ALA A 324 5.03 -7.80 34.55
CA ALA A 324 6.43 -7.67 34.94
C ALA A 324 6.84 -8.83 35.84
N SER A 325 7.85 -9.59 35.40
CA SER A 325 8.42 -10.71 36.14
C SER A 325 9.93 -10.52 36.30
N GLY A 326 10.34 -10.09 37.50
CA GLY A 326 11.72 -9.69 37.77
C GLY A 326 12.14 -8.57 36.82
N ASN A 327 13.21 -8.81 36.05
CA ASN A 327 13.79 -7.84 35.12
C ASN A 327 13.14 -7.84 33.72
N LYS A 328 12.07 -8.63 33.52
CA LYS A 328 11.39 -8.81 32.24
C LYS A 328 10.01 -8.15 32.25
N LEU A 329 9.80 -7.22 31.34
CA LEU A 329 8.52 -6.64 30.98
C LEU A 329 7.92 -7.43 29.80
N THR A 330 6.68 -7.89 29.94
CA THR A 330 5.95 -8.62 28.90
C THR A 330 4.72 -7.81 28.50
N PHE A 331 4.50 -7.70 27.19
CA PHE A 331 3.30 -7.16 26.62
C PHE A 331 2.66 -8.19 25.69
N ASN A 332 1.37 -8.42 25.86
CA ASN A 332 0.57 -9.29 25.01
C ASN A 332 -0.58 -8.50 24.41
N MET A 333 -0.95 -8.83 23.17
CA MET A 333 -2.16 -8.34 22.54
C MET A 333 -2.75 -9.45 21.69
N ALA A 334 -4.04 -9.72 21.83
CA ALA A 334 -4.77 -10.62 20.95
C ALA A 334 -5.63 -9.82 19.98
N ILE A 335 -5.55 -10.15 18.69
CA ILE A 335 -6.37 -9.57 17.63
C ILE A 335 -7.15 -10.72 16.99
N SER A 336 -8.48 -10.70 17.05
CA SER A 336 -9.33 -11.73 16.43
C SER A 336 -9.38 -11.58 14.90
N GLY A 337 -9.78 -12.63 14.18
CA GLY A 337 -9.92 -12.59 12.72
C GLY A 337 -10.90 -11.50 12.25
N ASP A 338 -12.03 -11.34 12.95
CA ASP A 338 -13.03 -10.31 12.67
C ASP A 338 -12.43 -8.90 12.79
N GLN A 339 -11.54 -8.68 13.77
CA GLN A 339 -10.84 -7.43 13.97
C GLN A 339 -9.81 -7.15 12.85
N ILE A 340 -9.07 -8.16 12.41
CA ILE A 340 -8.09 -8.02 11.32
C ILE A 340 -8.75 -7.51 10.04
N SER A 341 -9.95 -7.99 9.71
CA SER A 341 -10.70 -7.53 8.53
C SER A 341 -11.07 -6.04 8.59
N GLN A 342 -11.35 -5.53 9.80
CA GLN A 342 -11.72 -4.13 10.06
C GLN A 342 -10.52 -3.18 10.12
N MET A 343 -9.28 -3.70 10.23
CA MET A 343 -8.06 -2.86 10.25
C MET A 343 -7.83 -2.09 8.95
N SER A 344 -8.39 -2.55 7.82
CA SER A 344 -8.32 -1.85 6.54
C SER A 344 -9.04 -0.49 6.54
N ASP A 345 -9.97 -0.28 7.46
CA ASP A 345 -10.80 0.93 7.60
C ASP A 345 -10.30 1.94 8.66
N ILE A 346 -9.12 1.69 9.26
CA ILE A 346 -8.57 2.49 10.37
C ILE A 346 -8.49 3.99 10.04
N GLN A 347 -8.14 4.35 8.80
CA GLN A 347 -8.02 5.76 8.41
C GLN A 347 -9.38 6.46 8.37
N ASN A 348 -10.42 5.79 7.89
CA ASN A 348 -11.79 6.31 7.83
C ASN A 348 -12.38 6.48 9.25
N GLN A 349 -12.06 5.57 10.15
CA GLN A 349 -12.55 5.57 11.52
C GLN A 349 -11.81 6.58 12.42
N ILE A 350 -10.49 6.75 12.26
CA ILE A 350 -9.72 7.82 12.94
C ILE A 350 -10.22 9.20 12.50
N ALA A 351 -10.51 9.40 11.20
CA ALA A 351 -11.10 10.65 10.73
C ALA A 351 -12.47 10.92 11.38
N THR A 352 -13.28 9.87 11.58
CA THR A 352 -14.58 9.96 12.27
C THR A 352 -14.41 10.29 13.76
N LEU A 353 -13.39 9.74 14.42
CA LEU A 353 -13.08 9.98 15.84
C LEU A 353 -12.50 11.38 16.08
N ILE A 354 -11.69 11.88 15.15
CA ILE A 354 -11.22 13.28 15.14
C ILE A 354 -12.40 14.23 14.93
N GLN A 355 -13.36 13.91 14.06
CA GLN A 355 -14.54 14.75 13.84
C GLN A 355 -15.52 14.72 15.03
N SER A 356 -15.69 13.59 15.71
CA SER A 356 -16.60 13.48 16.86
C SER A 356 -16.05 14.17 18.11
N GLN A 357 -14.73 14.19 18.29
CA GLN A 357 -14.08 14.89 19.41
C GLN A 357 -13.75 16.35 19.12
N PHE A 358 -13.39 16.71 17.89
CA PHE A 358 -13.22 18.09 17.46
C PHE A 358 -14.46 18.55 16.71
N LYS A 359 -15.49 18.97 17.46
CA LYS A 359 -16.65 19.70 16.92
C LYS A 359 -16.17 20.98 16.21
N PHE A 360 -15.83 20.89 14.92
CA PHE A 360 -15.79 22.06 14.05
C PHE A 360 -17.23 22.57 13.92
N GLN A 361 -17.58 23.54 14.77
CA GLN A 361 -18.81 24.31 14.68
C GLN A 361 -18.82 25.08 13.36
N SER A 362 -19.31 24.44 12.29
CA SER A 362 -20.05 25.15 11.26
C SER A 362 -21.41 25.48 11.85
N THR A 363 -21.59 26.74 12.23
CA THR A 363 -22.85 27.29 12.71
C THR A 363 -23.97 27.11 11.68
N THR A 364 -24.77 26.07 11.84
CA THR A 364 -26.17 26.06 11.44
C THR A 364 -26.95 25.28 12.50
N GLU A 365 -27.92 25.96 13.07
CA GLU A 365 -28.78 25.50 14.15
C GLU A 365 -29.48 24.17 13.81
N SER A 366 -29.39 23.19 14.71
CA SER A 366 -30.53 22.61 15.45
C SER A 366 -30.25 21.18 15.93
N GLU A 367 -30.41 21.03 17.25
CA GLU A 367 -31.07 19.91 17.95
C GLU A 367 -30.56 18.46 17.77
N SER A 368 -30.12 17.95 18.93
CA SER A 368 -30.19 16.57 19.43
C SER A 368 -30.34 15.43 18.41
N GLU A 369 -29.31 14.58 18.41
CA GLU A 369 -29.26 13.25 17.81
C GLU A 369 -30.50 12.41 18.17
N SER A 370 -31.46 12.34 17.24
CA SER A 370 -32.37 11.21 17.13
C SER A 370 -31.78 10.20 16.14
N THR A 371 -31.73 8.94 16.55
CA THR A 371 -31.28 7.76 15.80
C THR A 371 -32.33 7.24 14.81
N GLU A 372 -33.33 8.05 14.45
CA GLU A 372 -34.27 7.72 13.38
C GLU A 372 -33.71 8.17 12.01
N PRO A 373 -33.83 7.36 10.95
CA PRO A 373 -33.41 7.76 9.61
C PRO A 373 -34.19 9.01 9.19
N LYS A 374 -33.52 10.17 9.12
CA LYS A 374 -34.09 11.37 8.52
C LYS A 374 -34.48 11.06 7.06
N GLU A 375 -35.56 11.68 6.58
CA GLU A 375 -36.03 11.52 5.19
C GLU A 375 -34.89 11.64 4.17
N ASP A 376 -34.93 10.82 3.13
CA ASP A 376 -33.99 10.87 2.00
C ASP A 376 -33.94 12.30 1.43
N VAL A 377 -32.76 12.92 1.48
CA VAL A 377 -32.53 14.23 0.86
C VAL A 377 -32.10 14.00 -0.58
N LEU A 378 -32.99 14.33 -1.51
CA LEU A 378 -32.72 14.22 -2.95
C LEU A 378 -31.71 15.28 -3.40
N ALA A 379 -30.87 14.91 -4.35
CA ALA A 379 -29.99 15.86 -5.03
C ALA A 379 -30.82 16.86 -5.84
N ASP A 380 -30.43 18.14 -5.83
CA ASP A 380 -30.95 19.12 -6.78
C ASP A 380 -30.56 18.65 -8.19
N PRO A 381 -31.51 18.47 -9.14
CA PRO A 381 -31.19 18.07 -10.51
C PRO A 381 -30.13 18.95 -11.19
N ARG A 382 -30.06 20.23 -10.80
CA ARG A 382 -29.05 21.19 -11.30
C ARG A 382 -27.64 20.91 -10.79
N GLN A 383 -27.49 20.10 -9.74
CA GLN A 383 -26.21 19.71 -9.14
C GLN A 383 -25.70 18.36 -9.64
N ILE A 384 -26.50 17.65 -10.45
CA ILE A 384 -26.10 16.38 -11.05
C ILE A 384 -25.30 16.71 -12.32
N PRO A 385 -24.06 16.19 -12.48
CA PRO A 385 -23.28 16.41 -13.69
C PRO A 385 -24.07 16.00 -14.94
N TYR A 386 -24.06 16.88 -15.95
CA TYR A 386 -24.72 16.62 -17.23
C TYR A 386 -23.75 15.90 -18.18
N TYR A 387 -24.22 14.79 -18.75
CA TYR A 387 -23.49 13.97 -19.72
C TYR A 387 -24.15 14.05 -21.09
N GLN A 388 -23.38 14.37 -22.12
CA GLN A 388 -23.86 14.60 -23.48
C GLN A 388 -23.59 13.38 -24.37
N ASN A 389 -24.65 12.83 -24.98
CA ASN A 389 -24.49 11.84 -26.04
C ASN A 389 -24.13 12.49 -27.37
N ASN A 390 -23.33 11.78 -28.17
CA ASN A 390 -22.79 12.22 -29.45
C ASN A 390 -21.90 13.47 -29.31
N ALA A 391 -21.11 13.53 -28.25
CA ALA A 391 -20.13 14.61 -28.07
C ALA A 391 -19.02 14.49 -29.12
N ASP A 392 -18.78 15.57 -29.86
CA ASP A 392 -17.79 15.61 -30.94
C ASP A 392 -16.51 16.33 -30.48
N ILE A 393 -15.41 15.57 -30.42
CA ILE A 393 -14.11 16.06 -29.99
C ILE A 393 -13.55 17.15 -30.92
N ASP A 394 -13.96 17.18 -32.18
CA ASP A 394 -13.51 18.18 -33.16
C ASP A 394 -14.33 19.48 -33.06
N ASN A 395 -15.50 19.45 -32.42
CA ASN A 395 -16.42 20.58 -32.27
C ASN A 395 -16.69 20.97 -30.80
N ILE A 396 -15.70 20.79 -29.92
CA ILE A 396 -15.79 21.24 -28.52
C ILE A 396 -15.95 22.76 -28.47
N ASP A 397 -16.95 23.24 -27.72
CA ASP A 397 -17.14 24.68 -27.50
C ASP A 397 -15.97 25.26 -26.69
N THR A 398 -15.16 26.04 -27.39
CA THR A 398 -13.98 26.71 -26.82
C THR A 398 -14.19 28.20 -26.56
N SER A 399 -15.43 28.70 -26.73
CA SER A 399 -15.76 30.13 -26.57
C SER A 399 -15.64 30.60 -25.12
N ASN A 400 -15.97 29.73 -24.15
CA ASN A 400 -15.86 30.01 -22.72
C ASN A 400 -14.49 29.72 -22.12
N ILE A 401 -13.46 29.42 -22.94
CA ILE A 401 -12.08 29.25 -22.45
C ILE A 401 -11.66 30.47 -21.61
N ASP A 402 -12.06 31.67 -22.04
CA ASP A 402 -11.65 32.93 -21.42
C ASP A 402 -12.33 33.17 -20.06
N GLN A 403 -13.43 32.48 -19.74
CA GLN A 403 -14.10 32.58 -18.43
C GLN A 403 -13.38 31.79 -17.32
N PHE A 404 -12.69 30.70 -17.67
CA PHE A 404 -12.07 29.77 -16.70
C PHE A 404 -10.54 29.74 -16.77
N SER A 405 -9.95 30.24 -17.86
CA SER A 405 -8.50 30.33 -18.06
C SER A 405 -8.07 31.80 -18.00
N GLN A 406 -8.08 32.39 -16.80
CA GLN A 406 -7.67 33.79 -16.60
C GLN A 406 -6.16 34.06 -16.88
N ASP A 407 -5.39 33.03 -17.26
CA ASP A 407 -3.97 33.18 -17.65
C ASP A 407 -3.79 33.10 -19.18
N LEU A 408 -3.07 34.10 -19.71
CA LEU A 408 -2.81 34.38 -21.13
C LEU A 408 -1.86 33.37 -21.81
N GLY A 409 -2.14 32.07 -21.71
CA GLY A 409 -1.48 31.03 -22.50
C GLY A 409 -1.92 31.04 -23.98
N GLU A 410 -1.14 30.39 -24.84
CA GLU A 410 -1.51 30.20 -26.26
C GLU A 410 -2.49 29.04 -26.41
N LYS A 411 -3.38 29.12 -27.41
CA LYS A 411 -4.49 28.17 -27.60
C LYS A 411 -4.07 27.02 -28.51
N PHE A 412 -4.26 25.79 -28.05
CA PHE A 412 -4.07 24.55 -28.82
C PHE A 412 -5.29 23.65 -28.62
N GLY A 413 -6.22 23.65 -29.60
CA GLY A 413 -7.50 22.97 -29.46
C GLY A 413 -8.32 23.53 -28.29
N PRO A 414 -8.86 22.68 -27.38
CA PRO A 414 -9.59 23.13 -26.20
C PRO A 414 -8.68 23.58 -25.04
N PHE A 415 -7.36 23.58 -25.23
CA PHE A 415 -6.39 23.90 -24.20
C PHE A 415 -5.73 25.27 -24.40
N ARG A 416 -5.31 25.87 -23.28
CA ARG A 416 -4.39 26.98 -23.17
C ARG A 416 -3.12 26.47 -22.51
N VAL A 417 -1.97 26.75 -23.12
CA VAL A 417 -0.65 26.36 -22.62
C VAL A 417 0.16 27.60 -22.33
N LEU A 418 0.73 27.66 -21.13
CA LEU A 418 1.66 28.69 -20.71
C LEU A 418 2.95 28.02 -20.24
N VAL A 419 4.10 28.56 -20.63
CA VAL A 419 5.40 28.12 -20.13
C VAL A 419 6.04 29.25 -19.34
N GLY A 420 6.57 28.96 -18.16
CA GLY A 420 7.27 29.95 -17.34
C GLY A 420 8.24 29.31 -16.35
N ALA A 421 9.06 30.14 -15.70
CA ALA A 421 9.99 29.72 -14.66
C ALA A 421 9.32 29.57 -13.26
N GLU A 422 8.07 30.02 -13.12
CA GLU A 422 7.33 29.98 -11.87
C GLU A 422 6.23 28.91 -11.88
N ALA A 423 6.08 28.21 -10.76
CA ALA A 423 4.93 27.35 -10.48
C ALA A 423 3.68 28.21 -10.20
N GLN A 424 2.51 27.79 -10.68
CA GLN A 424 1.26 28.56 -10.53
C GLN A 424 0.49 28.24 -9.24
N SER A 425 0.97 27.32 -8.41
CA SER A 425 0.24 26.91 -7.19
C SER A 425 0.16 28.04 -6.15
N PHE A 426 -1.07 28.39 -5.78
CA PHE A 426 -1.45 29.52 -4.91
C PHE A 426 -0.96 29.46 -3.46
N SER A 427 -0.36 28.36 -2.99
CA SER A 427 0.03 28.21 -1.57
C SER A 427 1.50 28.39 -1.26
N ASN A 428 2.41 28.40 -2.26
CA ASN A 428 3.82 28.65 -2.03
C ASN A 428 4.51 29.03 -3.35
N ARG A 429 4.60 30.34 -3.66
CA ARG A 429 5.56 30.86 -4.65
C ARG A 429 6.98 30.69 -4.09
N ARG A 430 7.48 29.46 -4.02
CA ARG A 430 8.90 29.22 -3.84
C ARG A 430 9.53 29.35 -5.21
N LYS A 431 10.44 30.31 -5.40
CA LYS A 431 11.41 30.26 -6.49
C LYS A 431 12.09 28.89 -6.40
N GLN A 432 11.69 27.97 -7.28
CA GLN A 432 12.48 26.77 -7.50
C GLN A 432 13.73 27.14 -8.29
N ASN A 433 14.72 26.24 -8.26
CA ASN A 433 16.00 26.37 -8.95
C ASN A 433 15.86 26.95 -10.37
N ASP A 434 16.77 27.82 -10.78
CA ASP A 434 16.80 28.50 -12.10
C ASP A 434 16.96 27.54 -13.30
N SER A 435 16.91 26.22 -13.07
CA SER A 435 17.01 25.14 -14.07
C SER A 435 15.68 24.41 -14.31
N THR A 436 14.56 24.92 -13.80
CA THR A 436 13.24 24.28 -13.91
C THR A 436 12.25 25.18 -14.62
N LEU A 437 11.67 24.70 -15.72
CA LEU A 437 10.53 25.32 -16.39
C LEU A 437 9.24 24.62 -15.99
N PHE A 438 8.12 25.33 -16.06
CA PHE A 438 6.80 24.79 -15.79
C PHE A 438 5.92 24.98 -17.03
N VAL A 439 5.28 23.89 -17.47
CA VAL A 439 4.24 23.92 -18.49
C VAL A 439 2.89 23.83 -17.81
N HIS A 440 2.17 24.95 -17.81
CA HIS A 440 0.82 25.07 -17.28
C HIS A 440 -0.17 24.79 -18.39
N VAL A 441 -1.11 23.90 -18.13
CA VAL A 441 -2.19 23.56 -19.05
C VAL A 441 -3.52 23.82 -18.35
N LYS A 442 -4.39 24.57 -19.00
CA LYS A 442 -5.79 24.75 -18.61
C LYS A 442 -6.65 24.51 -19.84
N SER A 443 -7.86 23.99 -19.68
CA SER A 443 -8.81 23.86 -20.78
C SER A 443 -10.02 24.76 -20.60
N GLY A 444 -10.75 24.94 -21.69
CA GLY A 444 -12.16 25.32 -21.62
C GLY A 444 -13.02 24.16 -21.10
N ILE A 445 -14.32 24.30 -21.31
CA ILE A 445 -15.27 23.25 -20.96
C ILE A 445 -15.03 22.04 -21.87
N ILE A 446 -14.85 20.87 -21.26
CA ILE A 446 -14.75 19.61 -21.97
C ILE A 446 -15.92 18.72 -21.56
N PRO A 447 -16.76 18.28 -22.51
CA PRO A 447 -17.88 17.40 -22.19
C PRO A 447 -17.39 16.03 -21.71
N ASN A 448 -18.18 15.41 -20.84
CA ASN A 448 -18.03 14.01 -20.43
C ASN A 448 -16.67 13.61 -19.85
N ILE A 449 -15.94 14.57 -19.24
CA ILE A 449 -14.76 14.26 -18.44
C ILE A 449 -15.18 14.00 -16.99
N PRO A 450 -14.83 12.84 -16.39
CA PRO A 450 -15.10 12.55 -14.99
C PRO A 450 -14.24 13.41 -14.07
N ALA A 451 -14.82 13.88 -12.97
CA ALA A 451 -14.04 14.47 -11.88
C ALA A 451 -13.09 13.42 -11.28
N SER A 452 -11.86 13.84 -10.98
CA SER A 452 -10.61 13.09 -10.71
C SER A 452 -10.63 11.80 -9.86
N MET A 453 -11.74 11.37 -9.26
CA MET A 453 -11.78 10.19 -8.38
C MET A 453 -11.98 8.86 -9.10
N HIS A 454 -12.46 8.86 -10.35
CA HIS A 454 -12.60 7.66 -11.19
C HIS A 454 -11.47 7.53 -12.22
N SER A 455 -10.58 8.51 -12.32
CA SER A 455 -9.43 8.48 -13.23
C SER A 455 -8.21 7.83 -12.57
N ASN A 456 -7.54 6.96 -13.32
CA ASN A 456 -6.18 6.52 -13.05
C ASN A 456 -5.21 7.41 -13.86
N ASP A 457 -4.12 7.88 -13.23
CA ASP A 457 -3.09 8.68 -13.90
C ASP A 457 -2.51 7.97 -15.14
N GLU A 458 -2.39 6.64 -15.10
CA GLU A 458 -1.89 5.83 -16.22
C GLU A 458 -2.85 5.90 -17.43
N ASN A 459 -4.16 6.03 -17.20
CA ASN A 459 -5.20 6.05 -18.23
C ASN A 459 -6.00 7.36 -18.26
N ALA A 460 -5.38 8.46 -17.80
CA ALA A 460 -6.00 9.77 -17.76
C ALA A 460 -6.55 10.19 -19.13
N ARG A 461 -7.76 10.76 -19.13
CA ARG A 461 -8.46 11.23 -20.33
C ARG A 461 -7.86 12.49 -20.94
N ALA A 462 -7.07 13.24 -20.18
CA ALA A 462 -6.33 14.39 -20.66
C ALA A 462 -4.90 14.31 -20.14
N LYS A 463 -3.91 14.43 -21.04
CA LYS A 463 -2.48 14.30 -20.71
C LYS A 463 -1.66 15.33 -21.47
N VAL A 464 -0.53 15.73 -20.89
CA VAL A 464 0.50 16.53 -21.56
C VAL A 464 1.82 15.78 -21.57
N THR A 465 2.45 15.70 -22.74
CA THR A 465 3.77 15.10 -22.95
C THR A 465 4.69 16.13 -23.57
N ILE A 466 5.85 16.36 -22.96
CA ILE A 466 6.86 17.28 -23.49
C ILE A 466 7.90 16.47 -24.25
N GLN A 467 8.14 16.86 -25.49
CA GLN A 467 9.05 16.15 -26.39
C GLN A 467 10.47 16.71 -26.30
N ARG A 468 10.60 18.04 -26.25
CA ARG A 468 11.89 18.73 -26.19
C ARG A 468 11.71 20.20 -25.77
N VAL A 469 12.79 20.76 -25.26
CA VAL A 469 12.93 22.19 -24.98
C VAL A 469 14.17 22.65 -25.73
N GLU A 470 14.05 23.65 -26.60
CA GLU A 470 15.14 24.15 -27.42
C GLU A 470 15.70 25.45 -26.85
N ASN A 471 17.00 25.66 -27.06
CA ASN A 471 17.66 26.94 -26.87
C ASN A 471 17.71 27.75 -28.18
N SER A 472 18.32 28.95 -28.14
CA SER A 472 18.44 29.84 -29.30
C SER A 472 19.16 29.24 -30.52
N GLN A 473 19.98 28.21 -30.31
CA GLN A 473 20.70 27.48 -31.36
C GLN A 473 19.90 26.28 -31.90
N GLY A 474 18.71 26.00 -31.36
CA GLY A 474 17.88 24.85 -31.72
C GLY A 474 18.29 23.54 -31.04
N ASN A 475 19.21 23.57 -30.06
CA ASN A 475 19.64 22.37 -29.35
C ASN A 475 18.62 22.00 -28.28
N ASN A 476 18.30 20.70 -28.15
CA ASN A 476 17.45 20.21 -27.07
C ASN A 476 18.21 20.26 -25.72
N ILE A 477 17.70 21.06 -24.81
CA ILE A 477 18.25 21.30 -23.47
C ILE A 477 17.40 20.65 -22.36
N LEU A 478 16.41 19.82 -22.72
CA LEU A 478 15.65 19.04 -21.75
C LEU A 478 16.52 17.92 -21.16
N LYS A 479 16.57 17.81 -19.82
CA LYS A 479 17.34 16.76 -19.15
C LYS A 479 16.77 15.38 -19.51
N LEU A 480 17.65 14.47 -19.92
CA LEU A 480 17.28 13.06 -20.10
C LEU A 480 17.23 12.39 -18.73
N GLU A 481 16.03 12.02 -18.30
CA GLU A 481 15.78 11.37 -17.01
C GLU A 481 15.33 9.93 -17.23
N THR A 482 16.11 8.98 -16.71
CA THR A 482 15.82 7.54 -16.80
C THR A 482 14.96 7.03 -15.65
N CYS A 483 14.82 7.82 -14.59
CA CYS A 483 14.05 7.50 -13.40
C CYS A 483 13.40 8.76 -12.80
N GLY A 484 12.48 8.58 -11.85
CA GLY A 484 11.75 9.62 -11.13
C GLY A 484 10.27 9.68 -11.54
N LYS A 485 9.38 9.93 -10.56
CA LYS A 485 7.92 10.04 -10.79
C LYS A 485 7.57 11.19 -11.73
N ASP A 486 8.29 12.30 -11.60
CA ASP A 486 8.04 13.53 -12.37
C ASP A 486 9.01 13.68 -13.55
N ARG A 487 9.60 12.56 -14.02
CA ARG A 487 10.60 12.60 -15.09
C ARG A 487 10.06 13.29 -16.34
N ASN A 488 10.93 14.03 -17.01
CA ASN A 488 10.59 14.86 -18.16
C ASN A 488 9.80 14.11 -19.25
N ASN A 489 10.20 12.87 -19.56
CA ASN A 489 9.60 12.04 -20.62
C ASN A 489 8.29 11.31 -20.23
N LYS A 490 7.87 11.34 -18.97
CA LYS A 490 6.60 10.71 -18.54
C LYS A 490 5.42 11.64 -18.86
N PRO A 491 4.34 11.18 -19.51
CA PRO A 491 3.13 11.97 -19.67
C PRO A 491 2.58 12.41 -18.31
N GLN A 492 2.16 13.67 -18.20
CA GLN A 492 1.52 14.21 -17.01
C GLN A 492 0.01 14.18 -17.19
N ALA A 493 -0.70 13.49 -16.31
CA ALA A 493 -2.16 13.51 -16.26
C ALA A 493 -2.66 14.91 -15.89
N LEU A 494 -3.68 15.39 -16.59
CA LEU A 494 -4.39 16.62 -16.29
C LEU A 494 -5.63 16.30 -15.46
N SER A 495 -5.84 17.04 -14.38
CA SER A 495 -6.93 16.81 -13.44
C SER A 495 -8.18 17.59 -13.87
N ALA A 496 -9.32 16.91 -13.82
CA ALA A 496 -10.61 17.53 -14.05
C ALA A 496 -11.09 18.33 -12.82
N SER A 497 -11.66 19.50 -13.05
CA SER A 497 -12.37 20.32 -12.06
C SER A 497 -13.77 20.64 -12.54
N SER A 498 -14.73 20.59 -11.60
CA SER A 498 -16.12 20.97 -11.87
C SER A 498 -16.34 22.44 -11.57
N HIS A 499 -17.02 23.13 -12.47
CA HIS A 499 -17.46 24.51 -12.33
C HIS A 499 -18.95 24.60 -12.59
N MET A 500 -19.65 25.41 -11.80
CA MET A 500 -21.04 25.74 -12.06
C MET A 500 -21.09 27.01 -12.91
N THR A 501 -21.75 26.95 -14.05
CA THR A 501 -21.96 28.08 -14.95
C THR A 501 -23.45 28.36 -15.05
N TYR A 502 -23.80 29.60 -15.38
CA TYR A 502 -25.20 30.01 -15.54
C TYR A 502 -25.45 30.35 -17.00
N GLN A 503 -26.32 29.59 -17.66
CA GLN A 503 -26.85 29.91 -18.98
C GLN A 503 -28.30 30.37 -18.81
N GLY A 504 -28.51 31.69 -18.78
CA GLY A 504 -29.78 32.28 -18.35
C GLY A 504 -30.06 31.94 -16.87
N ASP A 505 -31.27 31.44 -16.58
CA ASP A 505 -31.67 31.00 -15.23
C ASP A 505 -31.23 29.55 -14.89
N SER A 506 -30.57 28.86 -15.83
CA SER A 506 -30.15 27.46 -15.66
C SER A 506 -28.70 27.37 -15.20
N ALA A 507 -28.49 26.77 -14.03
CA ALA A 507 -27.16 26.36 -13.57
C ALA A 507 -26.76 25.04 -14.25
N LEU A 508 -25.56 25.01 -14.83
CA LEU A 508 -24.98 23.86 -15.50
C LEU A 508 -23.62 23.51 -14.87
N TYR A 509 -23.44 22.26 -14.48
CA TYR A 509 -22.14 21.75 -14.07
C TYR A 509 -21.32 21.36 -15.28
N GLN A 510 -20.18 22.01 -15.44
CA GLN A 510 -19.26 21.82 -16.54
C GLN A 510 -17.88 21.46 -16.01
N HIS A 511 -17.15 20.67 -16.79
CA HIS A 511 -15.83 20.21 -16.40
C HIS A 511 -14.76 20.92 -17.23
N THR A 512 -13.72 21.41 -16.55
CA THR A 512 -12.47 21.83 -17.17
C THR A 512 -11.38 20.86 -16.75
N VAL A 513 -10.27 20.82 -17.46
CA VAL A 513 -9.06 20.12 -17.03
C VAL A 513 -7.92 21.10 -16.86
N LYS A 514 -7.09 20.85 -15.87
CA LYS A 514 -5.88 21.63 -15.62
C LYS A 514 -4.76 20.75 -15.11
N GLY A 515 -3.54 21.21 -15.30
CA GLY A 515 -2.36 20.56 -14.76
C GLY A 515 -1.12 21.39 -14.98
N GLU A 516 -0.06 20.99 -14.31
CA GLU A 516 1.26 21.61 -14.41
C GLU A 516 2.26 20.47 -14.59
N LYS A 517 3.23 20.66 -15.49
CA LYS A 517 4.37 19.76 -15.66
C LYS A 517 5.67 20.54 -15.46
N ALA A 518 6.41 20.18 -14.43
CA ALA A 518 7.77 20.67 -14.23
C ALA A 518 8.73 19.97 -15.21
N LEU A 519 9.65 20.75 -15.76
CA LEU A 519 10.65 20.34 -16.73
C LEU A 519 12.02 20.75 -16.24
N ARG A 520 12.89 19.75 -16.00
CA ARG A 520 14.26 19.99 -15.57
C ARG A 520 15.16 20.12 -16.79
N LEU A 521 15.93 21.19 -16.86
CA LEU A 521 16.91 21.43 -17.93
C LEU A 521 18.19 20.65 -17.68
N ALA A 522 18.94 20.37 -18.76
CA ALA A 522 20.23 19.70 -18.70
C ALA A 522 21.25 20.55 -17.91
N ASP A 523 22.25 19.89 -17.33
CA ASP A 523 23.22 20.55 -16.46
C ASP A 523 23.97 21.66 -17.23
N GLY A 524 24.11 22.83 -16.62
CA GLY A 524 24.72 24.01 -17.24
C GLY A 524 23.74 24.93 -17.99
N TYR A 525 22.47 24.54 -18.15
CA TYR A 525 21.43 25.40 -18.71
C TYR A 525 20.49 25.94 -17.63
N THR A 526 19.98 27.14 -17.89
CA THR A 526 19.01 27.86 -17.07
C THR A 526 17.71 28.09 -17.83
N THR A 527 16.65 28.51 -17.13
CA THR A 527 15.38 28.87 -17.76
C THR A 527 15.52 29.96 -18.81
N ASP A 528 16.53 30.82 -18.71
CA ASP A 528 16.80 31.91 -19.66
C ASP A 528 17.37 31.42 -20.99
N ASP A 529 18.05 30.25 -20.98
CA ASP A 529 18.59 29.61 -22.17
C ASP A 529 17.49 28.97 -23.03
N ALA A 530 16.33 28.69 -22.45
CA ALA A 530 15.21 28.08 -23.14
C ALA A 530 14.44 29.10 -23.97
N THR A 531 14.23 28.79 -25.25
CA THR A 531 13.49 29.65 -26.19
C THR A 531 12.18 29.03 -26.65
N THR A 532 12.12 27.71 -26.78
CA THR A 532 10.95 27.04 -27.35
C THR A 532 10.65 25.71 -26.65
N VAL A 533 9.38 25.45 -26.37
CA VAL A 533 8.91 24.15 -25.86
C VAL A 533 8.05 23.46 -26.90
N HIS A 534 8.35 22.19 -27.15
CA HIS A 534 7.56 21.31 -28.00
C HIS A 534 6.89 20.24 -27.15
N GLY A 535 5.59 20.06 -27.37
CA GLY A 535 4.84 19.03 -26.67
C GLY A 535 3.59 18.60 -27.41
N ILE A 536 2.89 17.68 -26.79
CA ILE A 536 1.66 17.09 -27.27
C ILE A 536 0.66 17.08 -26.12
N LEU A 537 -0.55 17.53 -26.42
CA LEU A 537 -1.73 17.35 -25.57
C LEU A 537 -2.58 16.22 -26.14
N GLU A 538 -2.93 15.26 -25.31
CA GLU A 538 -3.81 14.15 -25.66
C GLU A 538 -5.13 14.31 -24.92
N LEU A 539 -6.24 14.21 -25.64
CA LEU A 539 -7.58 14.29 -25.11
C LEU A 539 -8.41 13.09 -25.57
N ARG A 540 -9.12 12.48 -24.64
CA ARG A 540 -10.06 11.38 -24.86
C ARG A 540 -11.38 11.70 -24.20
N ILE A 541 -12.44 11.86 -24.98
CA ILE A 541 -13.79 12.14 -24.47
C ILE A 541 -14.72 10.96 -24.75
N ALA A 542 -15.68 10.74 -23.85
CA ALA A 542 -16.77 9.82 -24.11
C ALA A 542 -17.72 10.42 -25.14
N ASN A 543 -17.97 9.67 -26.22
CA ASN A 543 -18.90 10.06 -27.30
C ASN A 543 -20.28 9.45 -27.08
N VAL A 544 -20.34 8.14 -26.77
CA VAL A 544 -21.58 7.44 -26.47
C VAL A 544 -21.57 7.03 -25.00
N ILE A 545 -22.65 7.38 -24.30
CA ILE A 545 -22.85 7.22 -22.86
C ILE A 545 -24.11 6.39 -22.62
N GLN A 546 -23.98 5.45 -21.69
CA GLN A 546 -25.07 4.64 -21.18
C GLN A 546 -25.18 4.81 -19.67
N GLU A 547 -26.38 4.58 -19.16
CA GLU A 547 -26.67 4.58 -17.74
C GLU A 547 -27.29 3.23 -17.37
N ASP A 548 -26.69 2.55 -16.39
CA ASP A 548 -27.28 1.35 -15.80
C ASP A 548 -27.66 1.63 -14.34
N VAL A 549 -28.79 1.09 -13.91
CA VAL A 549 -29.23 1.12 -12.51
C VAL A 549 -29.09 -0.27 -11.92
N ILE A 550 -28.16 -0.42 -10.99
CA ILE A 550 -27.88 -1.68 -10.29
C ILE A 550 -28.35 -1.59 -8.83
N PRO A 551 -28.74 -2.71 -8.21
CA PRO A 551 -29.02 -2.73 -6.78
C PRO A 551 -27.75 -2.43 -5.98
N ALA A 552 -27.88 -1.74 -4.84
CA ALA A 552 -26.77 -1.44 -3.95
C ALA A 552 -26.49 -2.61 -2.99
N THR A 553 -26.25 -3.80 -3.54
CA THR A 553 -26.08 -5.05 -2.77
C THR A 553 -24.61 -5.49 -2.72
N THR A 554 -24.19 -6.05 -1.58
CA THR A 554 -22.79 -6.44 -1.35
C THR A 554 -22.44 -7.86 -1.85
N ASP A 555 -23.42 -8.61 -2.34
CA ASP A 555 -23.26 -10.04 -2.61
C ASP A 555 -22.29 -10.35 -3.75
N LYS A 556 -22.35 -9.60 -4.87
CA LYS A 556 -21.57 -9.87 -6.08
C LYS A 556 -21.25 -8.59 -6.85
N PRO A 557 -20.12 -8.54 -7.57
CA PRO A 557 -19.83 -7.45 -8.50
C PRO A 557 -20.85 -7.42 -9.64
N HIS A 558 -21.25 -6.21 -10.03
CA HIS A 558 -22.14 -5.96 -11.15
C HIS A 558 -21.32 -5.59 -12.38
N LYS A 559 -21.57 -6.27 -13.50
CA LYS A 559 -20.97 -5.93 -14.78
C LYS A 559 -21.73 -4.77 -15.42
N VAL A 560 -21.01 -3.67 -15.68
CA VAL A 560 -21.54 -2.46 -16.33
C VAL A 560 -20.60 -2.11 -17.48
N GLY A 561 -21.08 -2.25 -18.72
CA GLY A 561 -20.21 -2.20 -19.89
C GLY A 561 -19.09 -3.25 -19.81
N LYS A 562 -17.82 -2.79 -19.88
CA LYS A 562 -16.64 -3.64 -19.66
C LYS A 562 -16.09 -3.60 -18.23
N ALA A 563 -16.63 -2.75 -17.36
CA ALA A 563 -16.18 -2.60 -15.99
C ALA A 563 -16.95 -3.52 -15.04
N LEU A 564 -16.34 -3.82 -13.89
CA LEU A 564 -17.02 -4.43 -12.76
C LEU A 564 -17.16 -3.39 -11.63
N VAL A 565 -18.37 -3.27 -11.09
CA VAL A 565 -18.70 -2.40 -9.96
C VAL A 565 -19.00 -3.29 -8.77
N HIS A 566 -18.18 -3.20 -7.72
CA HIS A 566 -18.36 -3.96 -6.51
C HIS A 566 -18.84 -3.03 -5.39
N ILE A 567 -20.07 -3.22 -4.91
CA ILE A 567 -20.58 -2.47 -3.76
C ILE A 567 -20.11 -3.20 -2.50
N GLU A 568 -19.36 -2.51 -1.64
CA GLU A 568 -18.84 -3.07 -0.39
C GLU A 568 -19.76 -2.73 0.78
N LYS A 569 -20.42 -1.57 0.73
CA LYS A 569 -21.30 -1.09 1.79
C LYS A 569 -22.37 -0.16 1.25
N ALA A 570 -23.62 -0.34 1.68
CA ALA A 570 -24.75 0.53 1.35
C ALA A 570 -25.67 0.68 2.57
N GLU A 571 -25.40 1.70 3.39
CA GLU A 571 -26.11 1.98 4.64
C GLU A 571 -26.52 3.48 4.68
N TYR A 572 -27.25 3.87 5.72
CA TYR A 572 -27.60 5.27 5.92
C TYR A 572 -26.33 6.14 5.92
N ASN A 573 -26.34 7.16 5.07
CA ASN A 573 -25.24 8.08 4.81
C ASN A 573 -23.95 7.49 4.22
N ASN A 574 -23.96 6.26 3.71
CA ASN A 574 -22.74 5.61 3.24
C ASN A 574 -22.98 4.69 2.04
N LEU A 575 -22.30 4.99 0.93
CA LEU A 575 -22.10 4.06 -0.19
C LEU A 575 -20.59 3.86 -0.38
N THR A 576 -20.08 2.65 -0.19
CA THR A 576 -18.69 2.29 -0.49
C THR A 576 -18.64 1.27 -1.62
N TYR A 577 -17.77 1.51 -2.61
CA TYR A 577 -17.63 0.65 -3.77
C TYR A 577 -16.21 0.64 -4.35
N LYS A 578 -15.88 -0.44 -5.06
CA LYS A 578 -14.68 -0.58 -5.90
C LYS A 578 -15.06 -0.64 -7.37
N LEU A 579 -14.16 -0.15 -8.22
CA LEU A 579 -14.29 -0.18 -9.68
C LEU A 579 -13.12 -0.95 -10.28
N GLU A 580 -13.41 -2.04 -10.98
CA GLU A 580 -12.45 -2.68 -11.88
C GLU A 580 -12.70 -2.19 -13.30
N ASP A 581 -12.03 -1.10 -13.66
CA ASP A 581 -12.22 -0.40 -14.93
C ASP A 581 -10.86 -0.02 -15.56
N PRO A 582 -10.19 -0.99 -16.21
CA PRO A 582 -8.87 -0.74 -16.78
C PRO A 582 -8.90 0.28 -17.92
N GLU A 583 -10.03 0.42 -18.64
CA GLU A 583 -10.15 1.34 -19.77
C GLU A 583 -10.57 2.76 -19.34
N GLY A 584 -11.05 2.93 -18.09
CA GLY A 584 -11.51 4.19 -17.53
C GLY A 584 -12.86 4.64 -18.09
N GLN A 585 -13.74 3.69 -18.44
CA GLN A 585 -15.05 3.91 -19.05
C GLN A 585 -16.10 4.49 -18.09
N ILE A 586 -15.99 4.23 -16.78
CA ILE A 586 -16.94 4.74 -15.79
C ILE A 586 -16.73 6.25 -15.62
N LEU A 587 -17.80 7.00 -15.86
CA LEU A 587 -17.82 8.46 -15.77
C LEU A 587 -18.38 8.96 -14.43
N ASN A 588 -19.34 8.23 -13.86
CA ASN A 588 -19.90 8.53 -12.55
C ASN A 588 -20.58 7.33 -11.91
N VAL A 589 -20.73 7.43 -10.59
CA VAL A 589 -21.49 6.53 -9.76
C VAL A 589 -22.31 7.40 -8.81
N LEU A 590 -23.64 7.30 -8.92
CA LEU A 590 -24.61 8.14 -8.22
C LEU A 590 -25.50 7.27 -7.30
N PRO A 591 -25.59 7.56 -6.00
CA PRO A 591 -26.44 6.82 -5.07
C PRO A 591 -27.90 7.17 -5.34
N LEU A 592 -28.79 6.17 -5.30
CA LEU A 592 -30.22 6.34 -5.50
C LEU A 592 -31.03 5.82 -4.31
N SER A 593 -32.14 6.49 -4.02
CA SER A 593 -33.15 6.05 -3.04
C SER A 593 -33.90 4.81 -3.52
N GLY A 594 -34.76 4.25 -2.67
CA GLY A 594 -35.67 3.16 -3.05
C GLY A 594 -36.63 3.51 -4.19
N LYS A 595 -36.91 4.81 -4.40
CA LYS A 595 -37.69 5.33 -5.53
C LYS A 595 -36.85 5.60 -6.78
N LYS A 596 -35.59 5.16 -6.80
CA LYS A 596 -34.60 5.40 -7.88
C LYS A 596 -34.32 6.88 -8.16
N GLN A 597 -34.48 7.73 -7.15
CA GLN A 597 -34.15 9.16 -7.24
C GLN A 597 -32.74 9.40 -6.69
N VAL A 598 -31.98 10.31 -7.30
CA VAL A 598 -30.59 10.56 -6.90
C VAL A 598 -30.55 11.18 -5.50
N LEU A 599 -29.82 10.56 -4.58
CA LEU A 599 -29.58 11.08 -3.24
C LEU A 599 -28.51 12.17 -3.31
N LYS A 600 -28.65 13.22 -2.49
CA LYS A 600 -27.59 14.22 -2.31
C LYS A 600 -26.36 13.54 -1.72
N ALA A 601 -25.18 13.82 -2.28
CA ALA A 601 -23.91 13.32 -1.75
C ALA A 601 -22.98 14.49 -1.44
N ASN A 602 -22.61 14.65 -0.17
CA ASN A 602 -21.89 15.86 0.29
C ASN A 602 -20.38 15.73 0.16
N MET A 603 -19.87 14.49 0.13
CA MET A 603 -18.44 14.22 0.07
C MET A 603 -18.17 12.86 -0.58
N LYS A 604 -17.01 12.73 -1.24
CA LYS A 604 -16.46 11.48 -1.73
C LYS A 604 -15.03 11.34 -1.23
N THR A 605 -14.62 10.17 -0.77
CA THR A 605 -13.25 9.84 -0.34
C THR A 605 -12.80 8.57 -1.05
N LYS A 606 -11.48 8.41 -1.24
CA LYS A 606 -10.88 7.22 -1.82
C LYS A 606 -9.81 6.68 -0.86
N SER A 607 -9.90 5.39 -0.53
CA SER A 607 -8.92 4.66 0.29
C SER A 607 -8.53 3.39 -0.45
N GLY A 608 -7.26 3.31 -0.88
CA GLY A 608 -6.83 2.26 -1.80
C GLY A 608 -7.68 2.26 -3.08
N ASP A 609 -8.32 1.13 -3.37
CA ASP A 609 -9.22 0.96 -4.52
C ASP A 609 -10.69 1.25 -4.19
N SER A 610 -11.03 1.41 -2.91
CA SER A 610 -12.39 1.70 -2.45
C SER A 610 -12.70 3.19 -2.51
N ILE A 611 -13.91 3.52 -2.96
CA ILE A 611 -14.46 4.87 -3.02
C ILE A 611 -15.69 4.90 -2.13
N THR A 612 -15.68 5.80 -1.14
CA THR A 612 -16.80 6.04 -0.23
C THR A 612 -17.49 7.35 -0.59
N GLN A 613 -18.81 7.32 -0.70
CA GLN A 613 -19.67 8.48 -0.92
C GLN A 613 -20.62 8.64 0.26
N TYR A 614 -20.68 9.85 0.80
CA TYR A 614 -21.55 10.19 1.91
C TYR A 614 -22.88 10.72 1.40
N ALA A 615 -23.79 9.80 1.08
CA ALA A 615 -25.16 10.10 0.68
C ALA A 615 -25.95 10.73 1.83
N SER A 616 -27.06 11.41 1.56
CA SER A 616 -27.98 11.92 2.58
C SER A 616 -29.26 11.09 2.56
N GLY A 617 -29.15 9.85 3.02
CA GLY A 617 -30.17 8.80 2.91
C GLY A 617 -29.56 7.40 2.84
N THR A 618 -30.39 6.38 2.64
CA THR A 618 -29.93 4.98 2.48
C THR A 618 -29.94 4.58 0.99
N PRO A 619 -28.77 4.39 0.36
CA PRO A 619 -28.69 3.96 -1.03
C PRO A 619 -29.29 2.56 -1.20
N GLN A 620 -30.34 2.43 -2.00
CA GLN A 620 -30.90 1.12 -2.37
C GLN A 620 -30.52 0.70 -3.79
N PHE A 621 -30.23 1.69 -4.64
CA PHE A 621 -29.72 1.47 -5.98
C PHE A 621 -28.55 2.40 -6.24
N VAL A 622 -27.80 2.08 -7.28
CA VAL A 622 -26.71 2.90 -7.78
C VAL A 622 -26.92 3.09 -9.27
N LYS A 623 -26.89 4.35 -9.72
CA LYS A 623 -26.79 4.67 -11.15
C LYS A 623 -25.33 4.78 -11.52
N VAL A 624 -24.92 3.96 -12.49
CA VAL A 624 -23.58 3.97 -13.06
C VAL A 624 -23.66 4.57 -14.45
N VAL A 625 -22.94 5.68 -14.65
CA VAL A 625 -22.84 6.36 -15.94
C VAL A 625 -21.50 5.97 -16.56
N TYR A 626 -21.52 5.44 -17.78
CA TYR A 626 -20.32 4.90 -18.42
C TYR A 626 -20.30 5.15 -19.92
N SER A 627 -19.11 5.12 -20.51
CA SER A 627 -18.91 5.26 -21.94
C SER A 627 -18.82 3.90 -22.64
N THR A 628 -19.48 3.77 -23.78
CA THR A 628 -19.33 2.61 -24.68
C THR A 628 -18.51 2.93 -25.91
N GLN A 629 -18.36 4.21 -26.25
CA GLN A 629 -17.51 4.68 -27.34
C GLN A 629 -16.82 5.98 -26.96
N GLU A 630 -15.55 6.08 -27.31
CA GLU A 630 -14.72 7.24 -27.04
C GLU A 630 -14.07 7.76 -28.31
N GLN A 631 -13.82 9.07 -28.32
CA GLN A 631 -13.02 9.73 -29.34
C GLN A 631 -11.72 10.21 -28.71
N SER A 632 -10.62 10.10 -29.45
CA SER A 632 -9.31 10.58 -29.01
C SER A 632 -8.72 11.54 -30.03
N ARG A 633 -8.11 12.62 -29.55
CA ARG A 633 -7.45 13.63 -30.37
C ARG A 633 -6.12 14.04 -29.75
N THR A 634 -5.20 14.37 -30.63
CA THR A 634 -3.86 14.83 -30.29
C THR A 634 -3.67 16.24 -30.80
N TYR A 635 -3.24 17.15 -29.93
CA TYR A 635 -2.97 18.55 -30.25
C TYR A 635 -1.48 18.82 -30.03
N PRO A 636 -0.64 18.76 -31.08
CA PRO A 636 0.76 19.15 -30.97
C PRO A 636 0.85 20.66 -30.74
N PHE A 637 1.82 21.08 -29.95
CA PHE A 637 2.09 22.48 -29.70
C PHE A 637 3.58 22.80 -29.80
N LYS A 638 3.85 24.02 -30.24
CA LYS A 638 5.16 24.67 -30.22
C LYS A 638 4.94 26.05 -29.62
N LEU A 639 5.57 26.33 -28.49
CA LEU A 639 5.40 27.59 -27.78
C LEU A 639 6.73 28.29 -27.59
N GLU A 640 6.79 29.57 -27.94
CA GLU A 640 7.92 30.44 -27.62
C GLU A 640 7.80 30.90 -26.17
N ILE A 641 8.91 30.84 -25.43
CA ILE A 641 8.93 31.23 -24.02
C ILE A 641 8.96 32.75 -23.96
N LYS A 642 7.81 33.36 -23.65
CA LYS A 642 7.68 34.80 -23.48
C LYS A 642 8.41 35.23 -22.21
N ARG A 643 9.47 36.01 -22.37
CA ARG A 643 10.13 36.67 -21.25
C ARG A 643 9.20 37.77 -20.75
N SER A 644 8.98 37.83 -19.45
CA SER A 644 8.39 39.04 -18.86
C SER A 644 9.32 40.19 -19.19
N GLU A 645 8.88 41.13 -20.03
CA GLU A 645 9.48 42.45 -20.07
C GLU A 645 9.27 43.04 -18.68
N ASN A 646 10.33 43.12 -17.86
CA ASN A 646 10.26 43.87 -16.60
C ASN A 646 9.88 45.33 -16.93
N PRO A 647 8.91 45.94 -16.23
CA PRO A 647 8.87 47.40 -16.13
C PRO A 647 10.10 47.95 -15.40
#